data_AF-A0A671SNS1-F1
#
_entry.id   AF-A0A671SNS1-F1
#
_cell.length_a   1.000
_cell.length_b   1.000
_cell.length_c   1.000
_cell.angle_alpha   90.00
_cell.angle_beta   90.00
_cell.angle_gamma   90.00
#
_symmetry.space_group_name_H-M   'P 1'
#
loop_
_entity.id
_entity.type
_entity.pdbx_description
1 polymer ?
#
loop_
_entity_poly.entity_id
_entity_poly.type
_entity_poly.pdbx_seq_one_letter_code
_entity_poly.pdbx_strand_id
1 'polypeptide(L)'
;MSASPPPPAAASDHLSAPEPDALKPAGPTPSQSRFQVDLVSECAAETALASDSSPPEYSAEPLRYPVSGGEEAKGRFRVVNFAASSPDSAPADCAQNGDTVMSEGSLHSSSGGQQHHHYDTHTNTYYLRTFGHNTIDAVPNIDFYRQTAAPLGEKLIRPTLSELHDELDKEPFEDGFANGEELTPAEEAAAKEASESKGVVKFGWIKGVLVRCMLNIWGVMLFIRMTWIVGQAGIAYSCIIVVMATVVTTITGCSTSAIATNGFVRGGGAYYLISRSLGPEFGGSIGLIFAFANAVAVAMYVVGFAETVVELLINSGALMLDEINDVRIIGTITVILLLGVSVAGMEWEAKAQIFLLFILVTAIFNYFIGTFIPVESKEKFGFFSYDAGILADNFGPDFRGETFFSVFSIFFPAATGILAGANISGDLADPQMAIPKGTLLAILITGLVYVGVAISAGACIVRDATGMESNVTLSGLNCTDAACKFGYDFTSCRPVEGGKSACKFGLYNDFQVMSVVSGFGPLITAGIFSATLSSALASLVSAPKVFQALCKDNIYPGIAVFGKGYGKNNEPLRGYFLTFGIALAFILIAELNIIAPIISNFFLASYALINFSVFHASLANSPGWRPSFKYYNMWVSLAGAILCCVVMFIINWWAALLTNVIVLSLYIYVSYKKPDVNWGSSTQALTYHQALTHSLQLCGVADHIKTYRPQCLVMTGAPNSRPALLHLVHAFTKNVGLMLCGHVRASSRRPNFKELNSDMLRYQRWLLNNSSKAFYTPVVAEDLRQGTQYLLQAAGLGRLRPNTLVLGFKNDWRIGDIKDVETYINLMQWVSSSKRSPTLPLNVADQRLLDASQQFQQKQGKGTIDVWWLFDDGGLTLLIPYLIANKKKWKDCKIRVFIGGKINRIDHDRRAMATLLSKFRIDFSDITVLGDINTKPNLTEFAQMIEPYKLREDDMEQEAAEKLKSEEPWRITDNELELYRAKSNRQIRLNELLKEHSSTANLIVMSMPLARKGAVSSVLYMAWLDTISKDLPPILLVRGNHQSVLTFYS
;
A
#
# COMPACT_ATOMS: atom_id res chain seq x y z
N MET A 1 15.32 -40.23 -45.48
CA MET A 1 14.98 -39.32 -46.60
C MET A 1 15.02 -37.91 -46.04
N SER A 2 15.85 -36.95 -46.47
CA SER A 2 16.24 -36.48 -47.83
C SER A 2 15.11 -35.75 -48.56
N ALA A 3 15.31 -34.57 -49.16
CA ALA A 3 16.42 -33.60 -49.04
C ALA A 3 15.99 -32.26 -49.67
N SER A 4 16.67 -31.16 -49.32
CA SER A 4 16.72 -29.94 -50.13
C SER A 4 18.06 -29.86 -50.89
N PRO A 5 18.07 -29.52 -52.21
CA PRO A 5 19.30 -29.32 -52.98
C PRO A 5 19.71 -27.82 -53.12
N PRO A 6 21.00 -27.50 -53.39
CA PRO A 6 21.56 -26.13 -53.60
C PRO A 6 21.98 -25.95 -55.11
N PRO A 7 23.06 -25.26 -55.59
CA PRO A 7 24.07 -24.36 -54.98
C PRO A 7 24.37 -22.99 -55.74
N PRO A 8 25.56 -22.62 -56.34
CA PRO A 8 26.43 -21.52 -55.80
C PRO A 8 27.13 -20.53 -56.81
N ALA A 9 27.86 -19.53 -56.27
CA ALA A 9 29.10 -18.85 -56.79
C ALA A 9 29.65 -17.87 -55.69
N ALA A 10 30.94 -17.63 -55.36
CA ALA A 10 32.27 -17.56 -56.04
C ALA A 10 32.64 -16.14 -56.58
N ALA A 11 33.84 -15.53 -56.42
CA ALA A 11 35.08 -15.85 -55.65
C ALA A 11 36.05 -14.61 -55.50
N SER A 12 37.09 -14.73 -54.62
CA SER A 12 38.40 -13.99 -54.48
C SER A 12 38.45 -12.43 -54.42
N ASP A 13 39.50 -11.70 -53.98
CA ASP A 13 40.97 -11.94 -53.86
C ASP A 13 41.70 -11.21 -52.68
N HIS A 14 43.04 -11.38 -52.53
CA HIS A 14 43.88 -10.95 -51.39
C HIS A 14 44.77 -9.68 -51.58
N LEU A 15 45.08 -8.95 -50.47
CA LEU A 15 46.45 -8.52 -50.09
C LEU A 15 46.56 -8.06 -48.59
N SER A 16 47.75 -7.64 -48.12
CA SER A 16 48.17 -7.62 -46.69
C SER A 16 48.39 -6.23 -46.02
N ALA A 17 48.53 -6.23 -44.68
CA ALA A 17 48.60 -5.07 -43.76
C ALA A 17 50.02 -4.46 -43.54
N PRO A 18 50.19 -3.40 -42.71
CA PRO A 18 50.45 -3.60 -41.27
C PRO A 18 49.86 -2.55 -40.27
N GLU A 19 50.17 -2.76 -38.98
CA GLU A 19 49.85 -2.03 -37.72
C GLU A 19 50.53 -0.64 -37.54
N PRO A 20 50.42 0.08 -36.37
CA PRO A 20 49.54 -0.07 -35.17
C PRO A 20 48.78 1.22 -34.74
N ASP A 21 47.76 1.10 -33.87
CA ASP A 21 47.80 1.67 -32.49
C ASP A 21 46.47 1.57 -31.70
N ALA A 22 46.61 1.23 -30.40
CA ALA A 22 45.67 1.27 -29.27
C ALA A 22 44.23 1.83 -29.49
N LEU A 23 43.34 1.03 -30.09
CA LEU A 23 41.89 1.33 -30.12
C LEU A 23 41.25 1.09 -28.74
N LYS A 24 41.02 2.19 -28.01
CA LYS A 24 40.51 2.26 -26.63
C LYS A 24 39.27 1.38 -26.37
N PRO A 25 39.35 0.33 -25.52
CA PRO A 25 38.19 -0.02 -24.70
C PRO A 25 37.90 1.14 -23.75
N ALA A 26 36.62 1.42 -23.47
CA ALA A 26 36.26 2.37 -22.42
C ALA A 26 36.71 1.80 -21.07
N GLY A 27 37.68 2.45 -20.42
CA GLY A 27 38.25 1.96 -19.18
C GLY A 27 37.21 1.87 -18.04
N PRO A 28 37.36 0.93 -17.10
CA PRO A 28 36.53 0.88 -15.91
C PRO A 28 36.76 2.12 -15.04
N THR A 29 35.81 2.45 -14.18
CA THR A 29 35.97 3.44 -13.10
C THR A 29 36.16 2.75 -11.74
N PRO A 30 37.41 2.39 -11.35
CA PRO A 30 37.74 1.95 -10.00
C PRO A 30 37.98 3.13 -9.04
N SER A 31 38.25 2.82 -7.76
CA SER A 31 38.28 3.72 -6.58
C SER A 31 36.90 4.32 -6.25
N GLN A 32 36.35 4.24 -5.03
CA GLN A 32 36.89 4.01 -3.67
C GLN A 32 37.87 5.06 -3.14
N SER A 33 37.32 6.17 -2.66
CA SER A 33 37.50 6.63 -1.27
C SER A 33 36.09 6.97 -0.73
N ARG A 34 35.65 6.60 0.48
CA ARG A 34 36.31 6.27 1.76
C ARG A 34 36.97 7.48 2.45
N PHE A 35 36.15 8.48 2.74
CA PHE A 35 36.34 9.38 3.89
C PHE A 35 34.98 9.78 4.48
N GLN A 36 34.55 9.06 5.51
CA GLN A 36 33.77 9.61 6.62
C GLN A 36 34.34 9.00 7.90
N VAL A 37 34.48 9.81 8.93
CA VAL A 37 35.15 9.43 10.19
C VAL A 37 34.10 8.94 11.16
N ASP A 38 34.19 7.67 11.55
CA ASP A 38 33.44 7.14 12.69
C ASP A 38 34.11 7.61 13.98
N LEU A 39 33.41 8.44 14.77
CA LEU A 39 33.78 8.75 16.14
C LEU A 39 33.25 7.65 17.06
N VAL A 40 33.97 6.53 17.10
CA VAL A 40 33.79 5.49 18.12
C VAL A 40 34.39 5.99 19.43
N SER A 41 33.59 6.02 20.49
CA SER A 41 34.05 6.26 21.86
C SER A 41 34.23 4.93 22.59
N GLU A 42 35.48 4.50 22.80
CA GLU A 42 35.84 3.47 23.78
C GLU A 42 36.53 4.12 24.98
N CYS A 43 36.34 3.53 26.17
CA CYS A 43 36.93 4.00 27.42
C CYS A 43 37.95 2.97 27.95
N ALA A 44 39.16 3.40 28.30
CA ALA A 44 39.99 2.77 29.34
C ALA A 44 41.24 3.59 29.72
N ALA A 45 41.69 3.36 30.96
CA ALA A 45 43.08 3.44 31.46
C ALA A 45 43.84 4.80 31.46
N GLU A 46 43.79 5.46 32.63
CA GLU A 46 44.95 5.81 33.46
C GLU A 46 46.27 6.34 32.84
N THR A 47 46.67 7.56 33.25
CA THR A 47 47.81 7.73 34.17
C THR A 47 47.73 9.10 34.87
N ALA A 48 48.47 9.28 35.97
CA ALA A 48 48.27 10.38 36.93
C ALA A 48 49.41 11.42 36.96
N LEU A 49 49.10 12.61 37.50
CA LEU A 49 49.95 13.61 38.20
C LEU A 49 49.17 14.97 38.23
N ALA A 50 49.31 15.90 39.19
CA ALA A 50 49.39 15.90 40.66
C ALA A 50 49.47 17.38 41.13
N SER A 51 49.13 17.68 42.40
CA SER A 51 49.36 18.96 43.12
C SER A 51 48.61 20.24 42.63
N ASP A 52 48.31 21.26 43.44
CA ASP A 52 47.86 21.32 44.86
C ASP A 52 47.34 22.75 45.21
N SER A 53 46.97 22.99 46.48
CA SER A 53 46.74 24.28 47.17
C SER A 53 45.36 24.96 47.06
N SER A 54 45.04 25.80 48.06
CA SER A 54 43.66 26.22 48.43
C SER A 54 43.60 27.67 49.02
N PRO A 55 42.57 28.14 49.77
CA PRO A 55 41.75 29.31 49.42
C PRO A 55 42.00 30.56 50.33
N PRO A 56 41.19 31.66 50.29
CA PRO A 56 39.89 31.71 51.00
C PRO A 56 38.76 32.61 50.39
N GLU A 57 37.51 32.39 50.84
CA GLU A 57 36.38 33.34 51.14
C GLU A 57 35.93 34.47 50.14
N TYR A 58 34.69 34.99 50.11
CA TYR A 58 33.48 34.89 50.99
C TYR A 58 32.15 35.18 50.20
N SER A 59 31.03 34.56 50.61
CA SER A 59 29.60 35.03 50.50
C SER A 59 28.72 34.94 49.22
N ALA A 60 27.42 34.71 49.45
CA ALA A 60 26.20 35.01 48.66
C ALA A 60 25.63 34.00 47.60
N GLU A 61 24.64 33.23 48.07
CA GLU A 61 23.66 32.29 47.46
C GLU A 61 22.72 32.81 46.32
N PRO A 62 21.81 31.99 45.73
CA PRO A 62 21.57 30.53 45.90
C PRO A 62 21.49 29.66 44.61
N LEU A 63 22.07 28.45 44.73
CA LEU A 63 21.58 27.14 44.24
C LEU A 63 20.86 26.98 42.88
N ARG A 64 21.54 26.25 41.96
CA ARG A 64 20.92 25.40 40.92
C ARG A 64 21.19 23.92 41.24
N TYR A 65 20.23 23.04 40.94
CA TYR A 65 20.41 21.58 41.02
C TYR A 65 21.21 21.00 39.84
N PRO A 66 22.02 19.95 40.09
CA PRO A 66 22.29 18.93 39.08
C PRO A 66 22.15 17.47 39.60
N VAL A 67 21.35 16.69 38.85
CA VAL A 67 21.43 15.25 38.52
C VAL A 67 22.48 14.35 39.22
N SER A 68 22.04 13.22 39.79
CA SER A 68 22.69 11.90 39.59
C SER A 68 21.73 10.71 39.86
N GLY A 69 21.89 9.59 39.14
CA GLY A 69 21.16 8.31 39.32
C GLY A 69 19.69 8.28 38.83
N GLY A 70 19.14 7.15 38.35
CA GLY A 70 19.75 5.85 38.05
C GLY A 70 18.70 4.76 37.74
N GLU A 71 18.79 4.15 36.56
CA GLU A 71 18.14 2.90 36.10
C GLU A 71 16.61 2.69 36.28
N GLU A 72 15.89 2.97 35.19
CA GLU A 72 14.67 2.27 34.77
C GLU A 72 14.95 0.79 34.38
N ALA A 73 13.99 -0.15 34.29
CA ALA A 73 12.56 -0.13 34.67
C ALA A 73 11.99 -1.56 34.76
N LYS A 74 10.89 -1.72 35.51
CA LYS A 74 9.93 -2.81 35.28
C LYS A 74 8.51 -2.51 35.80
N GLY A 75 7.61 -2.09 34.90
CA GLY A 75 6.17 -2.37 35.02
C GLY A 75 5.19 -1.20 35.15
N ARG A 76 4.13 -1.28 34.33
CA ARG A 76 2.74 -0.83 34.59
C ARG A 76 2.54 0.55 35.24
N PHE A 77 2.26 1.56 34.40
CA PHE A 77 1.42 2.68 34.82
C PHE A 77 -0.05 2.26 34.91
N ARG A 78 -0.74 2.68 35.98
CA ARG A 78 -2.21 2.69 36.11
C ARG A 78 -2.60 4.14 36.46
N VAL A 79 -3.73 4.61 35.95
CA VAL A 79 -4.13 6.03 36.01
C VAL A 79 -4.39 6.47 37.45
N VAL A 80 -3.97 7.69 37.77
CA VAL A 80 -4.22 8.38 39.05
C VAL A 80 -5.38 9.36 38.88
N ASN A 81 -6.36 9.31 39.78
CA ASN A 81 -7.42 10.32 39.87
C ASN A 81 -6.91 11.56 40.62
N PHE A 82 -7.34 12.75 40.18
CA PHE A 82 -7.35 13.95 41.02
C PHE A 82 -8.76 14.21 41.53
N ALA A 83 -8.87 14.76 42.74
CA ALA A 83 -10.13 15.14 43.35
C ALA A 83 -9.99 16.48 44.10
N ALA A 84 -11.04 17.28 44.01
CA ALA A 84 -11.30 18.50 44.77
C ALA A 84 -12.82 18.75 44.66
N SER A 85 -13.60 19.20 45.62
CA SER A 85 -13.51 19.38 47.08
C SER A 85 -14.72 20.28 47.39
N SER A 86 -15.58 19.93 48.35
CA SER A 86 -16.84 20.67 48.58
C SER A 86 -17.12 20.87 50.08
N PRO A 87 -17.36 22.12 50.53
CA PRO A 87 -18.12 22.45 51.73
C PRO A 87 -19.59 22.79 51.35
N ASP A 88 -20.64 22.55 52.13
CA ASP A 88 -20.87 21.73 53.34
C ASP A 88 -22.25 21.02 53.13
N SER A 89 -23.09 20.54 54.08
CA SER A 89 -23.15 20.54 55.54
C SER A 89 -24.02 19.37 56.07
N ALA A 90 -24.31 19.33 57.38
CA ALA A 90 -25.14 18.34 58.08
C ALA A 90 -25.72 18.97 59.37
N PRO A 91 -26.62 18.33 60.16
CA PRO A 91 -27.26 17.00 60.04
C PRO A 91 -28.81 17.17 59.83
N ALA A 92 -29.80 16.36 60.29
CA ALA A 92 -29.85 15.24 61.23
C ALA A 92 -31.10 14.32 61.06
N ASP A 93 -30.92 13.06 61.44
CA ASP A 93 -31.80 12.17 62.23
C ASP A 93 -33.33 12.13 62.01
N CYS A 94 -33.80 10.97 61.52
CA CYS A 94 -34.37 9.97 62.43
C CYS A 94 -34.18 8.55 61.86
N ALA A 95 -34.01 7.55 62.72
CA ALA A 95 -33.76 6.16 62.30
C ALA A 95 -34.54 5.15 63.16
N GLN A 96 -35.14 4.15 62.53
CA GLN A 96 -35.46 2.85 63.15
C GLN A 96 -35.76 1.76 62.11
N ASN A 97 -35.35 0.53 62.40
CA ASN A 97 -35.71 -0.70 61.67
C ASN A 97 -36.87 -1.40 62.41
N GLY A 98 -37.74 -2.13 61.70
CA GLY A 98 -38.69 -3.06 62.34
C GLY A 98 -39.87 -3.56 61.49
N ASP A 99 -39.75 -4.80 61.01
CA ASP A 99 -40.79 -5.86 60.97
C ASP A 99 -42.14 -5.76 60.19
N THR A 100 -42.13 -6.42 59.01
CA THR A 100 -43.05 -7.54 58.59
C THR A 100 -44.46 -7.31 57.97
N VAL A 101 -44.93 -8.37 57.24
CA VAL A 101 -46.31 -8.67 56.72
C VAL A 101 -46.70 -7.90 55.42
N MET A 102 -46.83 -8.51 54.21
CA MET A 102 -47.90 -9.37 53.60
C MET A 102 -49.29 -8.66 53.48
N SER A 103 -50.24 -8.87 52.54
CA SER A 103 -50.41 -9.47 51.18
C SER A 103 -51.85 -9.08 50.68
N GLU A 104 -52.49 -9.43 49.54
CA GLU A 104 -52.25 -10.28 48.34
C GLU A 104 -53.21 -9.85 47.16
N GLY A 105 -53.22 -10.57 46.01
CA GLY A 105 -54.23 -10.48 44.92
C GLY A 105 -53.63 -10.37 43.50
N SER A 106 -53.60 -11.38 42.60
CA SER A 106 -54.59 -12.37 42.10
C SER A 106 -55.57 -11.76 41.08
N LEU A 107 -55.83 -12.31 39.87
CA LEU A 107 -56.17 -13.71 39.49
C LEU A 107 -55.72 -14.15 38.06
N HIS A 108 -55.46 -15.45 37.88
CA HIS A 108 -55.64 -16.36 36.69
C HIS A 108 -55.32 -15.90 35.23
N SER A 109 -54.41 -16.58 34.50
CA SER A 109 -54.63 -17.78 33.62
C SER A 109 -55.01 -17.44 32.15
N SER A 110 -54.53 -18.05 31.05
CA SER A 110 -53.68 -19.25 30.80
C SER A 110 -53.13 -19.29 29.35
N SER A 111 -52.17 -20.19 29.10
CA SER A 111 -51.77 -20.84 27.81
C SER A 111 -50.58 -20.30 26.97
N GLY A 112 -49.55 -21.15 26.85
CA GLY A 112 -48.90 -21.57 25.59
C GLY A 112 -48.12 -20.56 24.73
N GLY A 113 -46.79 -20.49 24.91
CA GLY A 113 -45.86 -19.90 23.94
C GLY A 113 -44.39 -20.15 24.29
N GLN A 114 -43.54 -20.45 23.29
CA GLN A 114 -42.10 -20.65 23.51
C GLN A 114 -41.34 -19.31 23.56
N GLN A 115 -40.38 -19.20 24.48
CA GLN A 115 -39.57 -17.98 24.64
C GLN A 115 -38.56 -17.81 23.50
N HIS A 116 -38.86 -16.89 22.59
CA HIS A 116 -37.84 -16.24 21.76
C HIS A 116 -37.52 -14.86 22.35
N HIS A 117 -36.26 -14.65 22.77
CA HIS A 117 -35.80 -13.32 23.15
C HIS A 117 -35.70 -12.41 21.91
N HIS A 118 -36.72 -11.58 21.71
CA HIS A 118 -36.54 -10.33 20.98
C HIS A 118 -35.55 -9.44 21.73
N TYR A 119 -34.70 -8.72 20.99
CA TYR A 119 -33.99 -7.55 21.51
C TYR A 119 -34.87 -6.33 21.30
N ASP A 120 -35.10 -5.56 22.36
CA ASP A 120 -35.97 -4.39 22.35
C ASP A 120 -35.41 -3.26 21.47
N THR A 121 -36.25 -2.75 20.57
CA THR A 121 -36.02 -1.51 19.83
C THR A 121 -36.79 -0.36 20.48
N HIS A 122 -36.43 -0.01 21.72
CA HIS A 122 -37.08 1.06 22.47
C HIS A 122 -36.29 2.38 22.44
N THR A 123 -36.75 3.26 21.54
CA THR A 123 -36.98 4.71 21.74
C THR A 123 -35.93 5.57 22.45
N ASN A 124 -35.52 6.64 21.75
CA ASN A 124 -34.66 7.73 22.22
C ASN A 124 -35.10 8.32 23.60
N THR A 125 -34.12 8.53 24.50
CA THR A 125 -34.03 9.66 25.47
C THR A 125 -32.86 9.47 26.46
N TYR A 126 -32.48 8.24 26.79
CA TYR A 126 -31.59 7.94 27.93
C TYR A 126 -30.11 8.37 27.80
N TYR A 127 -29.69 8.92 26.64
CA TYR A 127 -28.27 9.19 26.34
C TYR A 127 -27.78 10.60 26.71
N LEU A 128 -28.65 11.50 27.16
CA LEU A 128 -28.34 12.92 27.44
C LEU A 128 -27.50 13.20 28.71
N ARG A 129 -26.88 12.18 29.32
CA ARG A 129 -25.98 12.32 30.49
C ARG A 129 -24.73 11.43 30.39
N THR A 130 -23.83 11.79 29.48
CA THR A 130 -22.53 11.12 29.36
C THR A 130 -21.55 11.63 30.43
N PHE A 131 -21.29 10.81 31.46
CA PHE A 131 -20.27 11.04 32.50
C PHE A 131 -20.26 12.44 33.16
N GLY A 132 -21.45 12.94 33.54
CA GLY A 132 -21.60 14.19 34.29
C GLY A 132 -21.25 15.47 33.54
N HIS A 133 -20.89 15.37 32.26
CA HIS A 133 -20.69 16.50 31.36
C HIS A 133 -21.90 16.56 30.41
N ASN A 134 -22.53 17.73 30.27
CA ASN A 134 -23.64 17.92 29.34
C ASN A 134 -23.12 18.08 27.90
N THR A 135 -22.52 17.04 27.35
CA THR A 135 -22.06 16.99 25.95
C THR A 135 -23.18 16.56 25.03
N ILE A 136 -23.46 17.36 24.00
CA ILE A 136 -24.47 17.09 22.95
C ILE A 136 -23.93 16.08 21.91
N ASP A 137 -22.62 15.78 21.92
CA ASP A 137 -21.96 14.84 21.02
C ASP A 137 -22.61 13.44 21.03
N ALA A 138 -22.99 12.97 19.83
CA ALA A 138 -23.52 11.63 19.63
C ALA A 138 -22.50 10.54 20.06
N VAL A 139 -22.97 9.58 20.87
CA VAL A 139 -22.19 8.42 21.33
C VAL A 139 -21.57 7.69 20.12
N PRO A 140 -20.30 7.20 20.19
CA PRO A 140 -19.60 6.59 19.06
C PRO A 140 -20.29 5.36 18.44
N ASN A 141 -21.21 5.60 17.50
CA ASN A 141 -21.86 4.56 16.72
C ASN A 141 -20.85 3.93 15.74
N ILE A 142 -20.74 2.60 15.79
CA ILE A 142 -19.86 1.78 14.95
C ILE A 142 -20.06 2.01 13.45
N ASP A 143 -21.27 2.33 13.00
CA ASP A 143 -21.58 2.49 11.58
C ASP A 143 -20.88 3.71 10.94
N PHE A 144 -20.69 4.81 11.66
CA PHE A 144 -19.93 5.97 11.18
C PHE A 144 -18.43 5.71 10.99
N TYR A 145 -17.91 4.56 11.48
CA TYR A 145 -16.53 4.13 11.27
C TYR A 145 -16.39 3.07 10.16
N ARG A 146 -17.50 2.63 9.54
CA ARG A 146 -17.50 1.63 8.46
C ARG A 146 -17.35 2.32 7.10
N GLN A 147 -16.18 2.22 6.47
CA GLN A 147 -16.04 2.58 5.06
C GLN A 147 -16.65 1.48 4.17
N THR A 148 -17.97 1.54 3.96
CA THR A 148 -18.68 0.65 3.03
C THR A 148 -18.23 0.93 1.60
N ALA A 149 -17.34 0.08 1.08
CA ALA A 149 -16.92 0.06 -0.33
C ALA A 149 -17.66 -1.03 -1.15
N ALA A 150 -18.77 -1.55 -0.62
CA ALA A 150 -19.69 -2.40 -1.36
C ALA A 150 -20.62 -1.50 -2.21
N PRO A 151 -20.86 -1.77 -3.50
CA PRO A 151 -21.71 -0.93 -4.38
C PRO A 151 -23.20 -0.85 -4.03
N LEU A 152 -23.62 -1.37 -2.87
CA LEU A 152 -25.00 -1.71 -2.49
C LEU A 152 -25.35 -1.24 -1.06
N GLY A 153 -24.59 -0.30 -0.51
CA GLY A 153 -24.87 0.28 0.80
C GLY A 153 -24.50 1.74 0.83
N GLU A 154 -25.44 2.59 1.21
CA GLU A 154 -25.21 4.02 1.35
C GLU A 154 -24.05 4.31 2.29
N LYS A 155 -23.28 5.34 1.93
CA LYS A 155 -22.10 5.73 2.70
C LYS A 155 -22.52 6.69 3.80
N LEU A 156 -23.02 6.14 4.91
CA LEU A 156 -23.42 6.89 6.12
C LEU A 156 -22.34 7.91 6.49
N ILE A 157 -22.62 9.18 6.18
CA ILE A 157 -21.78 10.31 6.54
C ILE A 157 -22.06 10.59 8.02
N ARG A 158 -21.02 10.78 8.83
CA ARG A 158 -21.21 11.27 10.20
C ARG A 158 -21.87 12.65 10.11
N PRO A 159 -23.02 12.90 10.79
CA PRO A 159 -23.61 14.22 10.80
C PRO A 159 -22.62 15.23 11.36
N THR A 160 -22.56 16.40 10.73
CA THR A 160 -21.76 17.54 11.18
C THR A 160 -22.30 18.07 12.51
N LEU A 161 -21.47 18.82 13.24
CA LEU A 161 -21.91 19.49 14.46
C LEU A 161 -23.11 20.43 14.19
N SER A 162 -23.16 21.05 13.01
CA SER A 162 -24.31 21.81 12.52
C SER A 162 -25.55 20.94 12.32
N GLU A 163 -25.46 19.80 11.64
CA GLU A 163 -26.63 18.92 11.45
C GLU A 163 -27.15 18.37 12.81
N LEU A 164 -26.26 18.10 13.78
CA LEU A 164 -26.61 17.72 15.16
C LEU A 164 -27.22 18.87 16.00
N HIS A 165 -27.03 20.13 15.59
CA HIS A 165 -27.67 21.29 16.23
C HIS A 165 -29.01 21.61 15.53
N ASP A 166 -29.05 21.57 14.19
CA ASP A 166 -30.23 21.83 13.37
C ASP A 166 -31.35 20.77 13.57
N GLU A 167 -31.01 19.55 14.01
CA GLU A 167 -31.99 18.54 14.48
C GLU A 167 -32.58 18.87 15.86
N LEU A 168 -31.93 19.72 16.67
CA LEU A 168 -32.39 20.11 18.01
C LEU A 168 -33.37 21.29 17.98
N ASP A 169 -33.24 22.17 16.98
CA ASP A 169 -34.16 23.30 16.74
C ASP A 169 -35.51 22.87 16.14
N LYS A 170 -35.69 21.58 15.82
CA LYS A 170 -36.98 21.01 15.41
C LYS A 170 -37.70 20.43 16.62
N GLU A 171 -38.62 21.20 17.20
CA GLU A 171 -39.58 20.64 18.16
C GLU A 171 -40.39 19.49 17.52
N PRO A 172 -40.67 18.41 18.26
CA PRO A 172 -41.39 17.24 17.75
C PRO A 172 -42.88 17.53 17.65
N PHE A 173 -43.29 18.29 16.64
CA PHE A 173 -44.68 18.52 16.32
C PHE A 173 -45.27 17.29 15.61
N GLU A 174 -46.23 16.62 16.25
CA GLU A 174 -47.14 15.73 15.54
C GLU A 174 -48.07 16.57 14.67
N ASP A 175 -47.90 16.51 13.35
CA ASP A 175 -49.05 16.64 12.44
C ASP A 175 -48.81 15.92 11.10
N GLY A 176 -49.91 15.59 10.41
CA GLY A 176 -49.91 14.62 9.32
C GLY A 176 -49.46 15.10 7.93
N PHE A 177 -49.02 14.14 7.12
CA PHE A 177 -48.96 14.14 5.64
C PHE A 177 -49.17 15.48 4.89
N ALA A 178 -48.08 16.22 4.61
CA ALA A 178 -47.99 17.05 3.41
C ALA A 178 -46.53 17.43 3.05
N ASN A 179 -45.89 16.61 2.20
CA ASN A 179 -45.10 17.04 1.03
C ASN A 179 -44.43 15.81 0.41
N GLY A 180 -44.73 15.52 -0.86
CA GLY A 180 -44.28 14.30 -1.53
C GLY A 180 -42.96 14.49 -2.28
N GLU A 181 -41.95 13.74 -1.88
CA GLU A 181 -40.99 13.16 -2.83
C GLU A 181 -41.35 11.67 -2.93
N GLU A 182 -41.84 11.23 -4.09
CA GLU A 182 -42.05 9.80 -4.35
C GLU A 182 -40.69 9.12 -4.46
N LEU A 183 -40.39 8.18 -3.55
CA LEU A 183 -39.30 7.23 -3.72
C LEU A 183 -39.44 6.58 -5.10
N THR A 184 -38.38 6.62 -5.90
CA THR A 184 -38.47 6.08 -7.25
C THR A 184 -38.73 4.57 -7.19
N PRO A 185 -39.39 3.97 -8.20
CA PRO A 185 -39.58 2.52 -8.26
C PRO A 185 -38.26 1.73 -8.22
N ALA A 186 -37.12 2.37 -8.54
CA ALA A 186 -35.79 1.80 -8.39
C ALA A 186 -35.31 1.76 -6.93
N GLU A 187 -35.63 2.76 -6.11
CA GLU A 187 -35.30 2.80 -4.68
C GLU A 187 -36.19 1.87 -3.87
N GLU A 188 -37.49 1.79 -4.18
CA GLU A 188 -38.38 0.82 -3.54
C GLU A 188 -38.02 -0.63 -3.92
N ALA A 189 -37.58 -0.87 -5.16
CA ALA A 189 -37.02 -2.14 -5.59
C ALA A 189 -35.69 -2.45 -4.89
N ALA A 190 -34.77 -1.48 -4.77
CA ALA A 190 -33.50 -1.66 -4.07
C ALA A 190 -33.69 -1.94 -2.57
N ALA A 191 -34.68 -1.31 -1.92
CA ALA A 191 -35.06 -1.62 -0.54
C ALA A 191 -35.64 -3.03 -0.38
N LYS A 192 -36.41 -3.50 -1.37
CA LYS A 192 -36.89 -4.89 -1.44
C LYS A 192 -35.72 -5.87 -1.64
N GLU A 193 -34.85 -5.68 -2.64
CA GLU A 193 -33.64 -6.52 -2.83
C GLU A 193 -32.72 -6.53 -1.60
N ALA A 194 -32.54 -5.40 -0.91
CA ALA A 194 -31.73 -5.33 0.30
C ALA A 194 -32.36 -6.14 1.46
N SER A 195 -33.69 -6.15 1.59
CA SER A 195 -34.39 -6.84 2.67
C SER A 195 -34.54 -8.36 2.46
N GLU A 196 -34.60 -8.85 1.21
CA GLU A 196 -34.62 -10.29 0.89
C GLU A 196 -33.35 -11.04 1.35
N SER A 197 -32.23 -10.34 1.54
CA SER A 197 -30.94 -10.93 1.97
C SER A 197 -30.95 -11.60 3.37
N LYS A 198 -32.01 -11.43 4.18
CA LYS A 198 -32.12 -11.94 5.56
C LYS A 198 -32.37 -13.46 5.68
N GLY A 199 -32.52 -14.20 4.58
CA GLY A 199 -32.87 -15.64 4.61
C GLY A 199 -31.74 -16.65 4.87
N VAL A 200 -30.46 -16.26 4.79
CA VAL A 200 -29.33 -17.23 4.79
C VAL A 200 -28.83 -17.55 6.20
N VAL A 201 -29.03 -18.80 6.63
CA VAL A 201 -28.52 -19.32 7.92
C VAL A 201 -26.99 -19.43 7.89
N LYS A 202 -26.32 -18.52 8.60
CA LYS A 202 -24.86 -18.46 8.70
C LYS A 202 -24.26 -19.62 9.49
N PHE A 203 -23.08 -20.08 9.09
CA PHE A 203 -22.37 -21.19 9.73
C PHE A 203 -21.60 -20.76 10.98
N GLY A 204 -21.67 -21.59 12.03
CA GLY A 204 -20.78 -21.51 13.19
C GLY A 204 -19.39 -22.09 12.90
N TRP A 205 -18.41 -21.80 13.75
CA TRP A 205 -17.00 -22.11 13.54
C TRP A 205 -16.68 -23.60 13.29
N ILE A 206 -17.41 -24.51 13.94
CA ILE A 206 -17.23 -25.97 13.76
C ILE A 206 -17.58 -26.37 12.32
N LYS A 207 -18.82 -26.10 11.88
CA LYS A 207 -19.32 -26.51 10.55
C LYS A 207 -18.70 -25.70 9.41
N GLY A 208 -18.44 -24.41 9.63
CA GLY A 208 -17.94 -23.50 8.59
C GLY A 208 -16.41 -23.52 8.41
N VAL A 209 -15.64 -23.68 9.49
CA VAL A 209 -14.17 -23.60 9.45
C VAL A 209 -13.53 -24.95 9.76
N LEU A 210 -13.77 -25.52 10.96
CA LEU A 210 -13.08 -26.75 11.40
C LEU A 210 -13.30 -27.92 10.43
N VAL A 211 -14.56 -28.25 10.15
CA VAL A 211 -14.98 -29.31 9.23
C VAL A 211 -14.39 -29.13 7.83
N ARG A 212 -14.42 -27.90 7.28
CA ARG A 212 -13.91 -27.62 5.94
C ARG A 212 -12.40 -27.60 5.83
N CYS A 213 -11.69 -27.17 6.88
CA CYS A 213 -10.24 -27.30 6.94
C CYS A 213 -9.84 -28.79 7.04
N MET A 214 -10.46 -29.58 7.93
CA MET A 214 -10.16 -31.01 8.06
C MET A 214 -10.41 -31.79 6.75
N LEU A 215 -11.55 -31.54 6.08
CA LEU A 215 -11.88 -32.16 4.79
C LEU A 215 -10.92 -31.84 3.64
N ASN A 216 -10.24 -30.68 3.67
CA ASN A 216 -9.33 -30.24 2.62
C ASN A 216 -7.84 -30.46 2.97
N ILE A 217 -7.54 -30.84 4.22
CA ILE A 217 -6.22 -31.32 4.65
C ILE A 217 -6.15 -32.84 4.44
N TRP A 218 -7.17 -33.60 4.86
CA TRP A 218 -7.29 -35.04 4.66
C TRP A 218 -7.63 -35.42 3.20
N GLY A 219 -6.66 -35.25 2.30
CA GLY A 219 -6.74 -35.71 0.91
C GLY A 219 -6.12 -37.10 0.67
N VAL A 220 -5.95 -37.44 -0.62
CA VAL A 220 -5.34 -38.67 -1.19
C VAL A 220 -4.23 -39.29 -0.33
N MET A 221 -3.26 -38.46 0.08
CA MET A 221 -2.01 -38.93 0.67
C MET A 221 -2.18 -39.66 2.01
N LEU A 222 -3.27 -39.41 2.75
CA LEU A 222 -3.53 -40.05 4.04
C LEU A 222 -3.62 -41.58 3.94
N PHE A 223 -4.26 -42.09 2.87
CA PHE A 223 -4.49 -43.51 2.69
C PHE A 223 -3.51 -44.16 1.70
N ILE A 224 -3.13 -43.44 0.64
CA ILE A 224 -2.41 -44.03 -0.52
C ILE A 224 -0.88 -43.88 -0.40
N ARG A 225 -0.38 -42.85 0.28
CA ARG A 225 1.07 -42.54 0.34
C ARG A 225 1.67 -42.46 1.74
N MET A 226 0.87 -42.37 2.80
CA MET A 226 1.38 -42.30 4.18
C MET A 226 2.19 -43.54 4.57
N THR A 227 1.75 -44.74 4.18
CA THR A 227 2.48 -46.00 4.37
C THR A 227 3.80 -46.05 3.58
N TRP A 228 3.77 -45.65 2.32
CA TRP A 228 4.97 -45.55 1.48
C TRP A 228 6.01 -44.55 2.02
N ILE A 229 5.56 -43.42 2.54
CA ILE A 229 6.41 -42.43 3.24
C ILE A 229 7.10 -43.06 4.46
N VAL A 230 6.41 -43.90 5.24
CA VAL A 230 7.01 -44.65 6.36
C VAL A 230 7.97 -45.74 5.86
N GLY A 231 7.64 -46.44 4.78
CA GLY A 231 8.54 -47.44 4.17
C GLY A 231 9.88 -46.83 3.76
N GLN A 232 9.85 -45.74 2.99
CA GLN A 232 11.01 -44.98 2.52
C GLN A 232 11.79 -44.31 3.67
N ALA A 233 11.13 -43.46 4.46
CA ALA A 233 11.82 -42.59 5.43
C ALA A 233 12.01 -43.25 6.82
N GLY A 234 11.33 -44.36 7.10
CA GLY A 234 11.23 -44.90 8.45
C GLY A 234 10.33 -44.05 9.35
N ILE A 235 10.04 -44.57 10.55
CA ILE A 235 9.15 -43.92 11.52
C ILE A 235 9.73 -42.57 11.98
N ALA A 236 11.05 -42.50 12.23
CA ALA A 236 11.67 -41.29 12.74
C ALA A 236 11.60 -40.10 11.75
N TYR A 237 12.04 -40.29 10.50
CA TYR A 237 12.03 -39.20 9.52
C TYR A 237 10.63 -38.90 8.97
N SER A 238 9.72 -39.89 8.88
CA SER A 238 8.32 -39.60 8.53
C SER A 238 7.65 -38.71 9.59
N CYS A 239 7.88 -38.95 10.88
CA CYS A 239 7.43 -38.05 11.95
C CYS A 239 8.04 -36.63 11.82
N ILE A 240 9.33 -36.52 11.49
CA ILE A 240 9.99 -35.22 11.24
C ILE A 240 9.37 -34.51 10.02
N ILE A 241 9.04 -35.22 8.95
CA ILE A 241 8.36 -34.69 7.76
C ILE A 241 6.98 -34.12 8.12
N VAL A 242 6.18 -34.86 8.89
CA VAL A 242 4.85 -34.41 9.36
C VAL A 242 4.98 -33.16 10.26
N VAL A 243 5.92 -33.18 11.22
CA VAL A 243 6.15 -32.04 12.12
C VAL A 243 6.63 -30.81 11.36
N MET A 244 7.56 -30.95 10.41
CA MET A 244 8.06 -29.82 9.60
C MET A 244 6.96 -29.17 8.76
N ALA A 245 6.09 -29.98 8.13
CA ALA A 245 4.92 -29.46 7.42
C ALA A 245 3.91 -28.79 8.37
N THR A 246 3.68 -29.38 9.56
CA THR A 246 2.79 -28.83 10.60
C THR A 246 3.31 -27.50 11.15
N VAL A 247 4.62 -27.31 11.28
CA VAL A 247 5.23 -26.02 11.66
C VAL A 247 4.99 -24.96 10.60
N VAL A 248 5.26 -25.26 9.32
CA VAL A 248 5.01 -24.36 8.19
C VAL A 248 3.55 -23.91 8.14
N THR A 249 2.61 -24.84 8.30
CA THR A 249 1.17 -24.55 8.22
C THR A 249 0.65 -23.86 9.48
N THR A 250 1.18 -24.17 10.66
CA THR A 250 0.83 -23.47 11.92
C THR A 250 1.26 -22.01 11.89
N ILE A 251 2.49 -21.71 11.45
CA ILE A 251 2.96 -20.32 11.30
C ILE A 251 2.07 -19.56 10.29
N THR A 252 1.75 -20.19 9.17
CA THR A 252 0.88 -19.60 8.14
C THR A 252 -0.58 -19.45 8.62
N GLY A 253 -1.06 -20.35 9.49
CA GLY A 253 -2.33 -20.26 10.19
C GLY A 253 -2.38 -19.09 11.18
N CYS A 254 -1.29 -18.82 11.91
CA CYS A 254 -1.15 -17.65 12.77
C CYS A 254 -1.11 -16.34 11.95
N SER A 255 -0.39 -16.30 10.82
CA SER A 255 -0.40 -15.17 9.88
C SER A 255 -1.79 -14.92 9.29
N THR A 256 -2.50 -15.97 8.89
CA THR A 256 -3.89 -15.90 8.41
C THR A 256 -4.85 -15.44 9.52
N SER A 257 -4.62 -15.86 10.75
CA SER A 257 -5.40 -15.42 11.92
C SER A 257 -5.19 -13.94 12.24
N ALA A 258 -3.98 -13.42 12.03
CA ALA A 258 -3.69 -11.99 12.14
C ALA A 258 -4.41 -11.18 11.05
N ILE A 259 -4.44 -11.68 9.79
CA ILE A 259 -5.22 -11.07 8.70
C ILE A 259 -6.72 -11.09 9.05
N ALA A 260 -7.27 -12.24 9.44
CA ALA A 260 -8.69 -12.40 9.76
C ALA A 260 -9.17 -11.62 11.00
N THR A 261 -8.25 -11.16 11.85
CA THR A 261 -8.53 -10.28 12.99
C THR A 261 -8.19 -8.81 12.72
N ASN A 262 -7.60 -8.48 11.57
CA ASN A 262 -7.28 -7.09 11.20
C ASN A 262 -8.48 -6.40 10.53
N GLY A 263 -9.42 -5.92 11.35
CA GLY A 263 -10.62 -5.20 10.90
C GLY A 263 -11.85 -6.09 10.72
N PHE A 264 -13.00 -5.47 10.44
CA PHE A 264 -14.28 -6.19 10.37
C PHE A 264 -14.46 -6.91 9.03
N VAL A 265 -14.63 -8.23 9.09
CA VAL A 265 -14.72 -9.11 7.92
C VAL A 265 -16.16 -9.13 7.38
N ARG A 266 -16.40 -8.43 6.27
CA ARG A 266 -17.59 -8.66 5.41
C ARG A 266 -17.26 -9.68 4.30
N GLY A 267 -18.29 -10.25 3.70
CA GLY A 267 -18.16 -11.38 2.77
C GLY A 267 -17.34 -11.08 1.51
N GLY A 268 -16.50 -12.05 1.13
CA GLY A 268 -15.60 -11.96 -0.02
C GLY A 268 -14.53 -13.06 -0.10
N GLY A 269 -14.44 -13.94 0.91
CA GLY A 269 -13.51 -15.08 0.94
C GLY A 269 -12.07 -14.70 1.31
N ALA A 270 -11.14 -15.63 1.10
CA ALA A 270 -9.75 -15.49 1.54
C ALA A 270 -9.00 -14.39 0.78
N TYR A 271 -9.24 -14.26 -0.53
CA TYR A 271 -8.63 -13.18 -1.32
C TYR A 271 -9.07 -11.79 -0.85
N TYR A 272 -10.35 -11.59 -0.53
CA TYR A 272 -10.84 -10.30 -0.01
C TYR A 272 -10.23 -9.96 1.35
N LEU A 273 -10.10 -10.95 2.24
CA LEU A 273 -9.36 -10.81 3.50
C LEU A 273 -7.91 -10.34 3.27
N ILE A 274 -7.17 -11.07 2.43
CA ILE A 274 -5.76 -10.81 2.14
C ILE A 274 -5.58 -9.44 1.47
N SER A 275 -6.39 -9.11 0.45
CA SER A 275 -6.22 -7.90 -0.35
C SER A 275 -6.60 -6.61 0.40
N ARG A 276 -7.60 -6.67 1.29
CA ARG A 276 -8.04 -5.50 2.08
C ARG A 276 -7.18 -5.25 3.32
N SER A 277 -6.57 -6.28 3.92
CA SER A 277 -5.68 -6.09 5.08
C SER A 277 -4.22 -5.78 4.71
N LEU A 278 -3.77 -6.08 3.48
CA LEU A 278 -2.35 -5.96 3.07
C LEU A 278 -2.11 -5.01 1.88
N GLY A 279 -3.15 -4.69 1.12
CA GLY A 279 -3.09 -3.86 -0.09
C GLY A 279 -3.05 -4.66 -1.41
N PRO A 280 -3.28 -3.99 -2.55
CA PRO A 280 -3.44 -4.64 -3.86
C PRO A 280 -2.18 -5.32 -4.39
N GLU A 281 -0.99 -4.86 -3.98
CA GLU A 281 0.32 -5.33 -4.46
C GLU A 281 0.59 -6.78 -4.00
N PHE A 282 0.39 -7.05 -2.70
CA PHE A 282 0.44 -8.40 -2.15
C PHE A 282 -0.84 -9.20 -2.46
N GLY A 283 -2.02 -8.59 -2.30
CA GLY A 283 -3.30 -9.25 -2.54
C GLY A 283 -3.45 -9.81 -3.96
N GLY A 284 -3.08 -9.03 -4.97
CA GLY A 284 -3.14 -9.47 -6.37
C GLY A 284 -2.19 -10.63 -6.68
N SER A 285 -0.97 -10.57 -6.15
CA SER A 285 0.06 -11.60 -6.35
C SER A 285 -0.30 -12.91 -5.64
N ILE A 286 -0.72 -12.84 -4.37
CA ILE A 286 -1.16 -14.00 -3.58
C ILE A 286 -2.41 -14.63 -4.18
N GLY A 287 -3.41 -13.83 -4.57
CA GLY A 287 -4.65 -14.32 -5.16
C GLY A 287 -4.44 -15.11 -6.46
N LEU A 288 -3.55 -14.65 -7.34
CA LEU A 288 -3.25 -15.32 -8.61
C LEU A 288 -2.54 -16.67 -8.38
N ILE A 289 -1.49 -16.70 -7.55
CA ILE A 289 -0.76 -17.94 -7.23
C ILE A 289 -1.66 -18.94 -6.48
N PHE A 290 -2.49 -18.48 -5.53
CA PHE A 290 -3.40 -19.35 -4.79
C PHE A 290 -4.53 -19.90 -5.67
N ALA A 291 -5.06 -19.12 -6.63
CA ALA A 291 -6.00 -19.64 -7.62
C ALA A 291 -5.36 -20.74 -8.49
N PHE A 292 -4.14 -20.53 -8.96
CA PHE A 292 -3.40 -21.52 -9.74
C PHE A 292 -3.09 -22.80 -8.93
N ALA A 293 -2.61 -22.67 -7.69
CA ALA A 293 -2.32 -23.79 -6.80
C ALA A 293 -3.56 -24.68 -6.56
N ASN A 294 -4.72 -24.06 -6.30
CA ASN A 294 -5.98 -24.80 -6.17
C ASN A 294 -6.42 -25.47 -7.49
N ALA A 295 -6.19 -24.84 -8.66
CA ALA A 295 -6.52 -25.42 -9.95
C ALA A 295 -5.69 -26.68 -10.28
N VAL A 296 -4.40 -26.68 -9.93
CA VAL A 296 -3.53 -27.88 -10.05
C VAL A 296 -3.89 -28.93 -8.99
N ALA A 297 -4.30 -28.52 -7.78
CA ALA A 297 -4.73 -29.45 -6.72
C ALA A 297 -5.93 -30.32 -7.13
N VAL A 298 -6.88 -29.78 -7.91
CA VAL A 298 -7.98 -30.58 -8.51
C VAL A 298 -7.43 -31.78 -9.28
N ALA A 299 -6.37 -31.60 -10.06
CA ALA A 299 -5.76 -32.69 -10.84
C ALA A 299 -5.19 -33.79 -9.95
N MET A 300 -4.41 -33.45 -8.92
CA MET A 300 -3.86 -34.43 -7.98
C MET A 300 -4.96 -35.23 -7.27
N TYR A 301 -6.01 -34.56 -6.79
CA TYR A 301 -7.11 -35.24 -6.10
C TYR A 301 -7.90 -36.17 -7.03
N VAL A 302 -8.07 -35.79 -8.31
CA VAL A 302 -8.73 -36.63 -9.32
C VAL A 302 -7.84 -37.76 -9.81
N VAL A 303 -6.52 -37.56 -9.94
CA VAL A 303 -5.56 -38.63 -10.30
C VAL A 303 -5.49 -39.68 -9.18
N GLY A 304 -5.40 -39.29 -7.90
CA GLY A 304 -5.40 -40.25 -6.80
C GLY A 304 -6.71 -41.02 -6.63
N PHE A 305 -7.86 -40.41 -7.01
CA PHE A 305 -9.12 -41.13 -7.15
C PHE A 305 -9.04 -42.18 -8.28
N ALA A 306 -8.59 -41.76 -9.47
CA ALA A 306 -8.52 -42.62 -10.64
C ALA A 306 -7.52 -43.79 -10.45
N GLU A 307 -6.36 -43.55 -9.83
CA GLU A 307 -5.38 -44.57 -9.40
C GLU A 307 -6.06 -45.68 -8.58
N THR A 308 -6.82 -45.29 -7.55
CA THR A 308 -7.59 -46.22 -6.71
C THR A 308 -8.65 -47.00 -7.50
N VAL A 309 -9.34 -46.37 -8.45
CA VAL A 309 -10.37 -47.05 -9.25
C VAL A 309 -9.76 -48.03 -10.26
N VAL A 310 -8.64 -47.68 -10.89
CA VAL A 310 -7.90 -48.59 -11.80
C VAL A 310 -7.39 -49.81 -11.04
N GLU A 311 -6.89 -49.62 -9.83
CA GLU A 311 -6.41 -50.72 -8.98
C GLU A 311 -7.54 -51.70 -8.59
N LEU A 312 -8.75 -51.20 -8.32
CA LEU A 312 -9.94 -52.04 -8.11
C LEU A 312 -10.39 -52.77 -9.38
N LEU A 313 -10.27 -52.13 -10.55
CA LEU A 313 -10.54 -52.76 -11.85
C LEU A 313 -9.53 -53.87 -12.16
N ILE A 314 -8.24 -53.66 -11.90
CA ILE A 314 -7.18 -54.68 -12.00
C ILE A 314 -7.49 -55.88 -11.10
N ASN A 315 -7.82 -55.63 -9.82
CA ASN A 315 -8.23 -56.67 -8.88
C ASN A 315 -9.52 -57.40 -9.29
N SER A 316 -10.34 -56.80 -10.16
CA SER A 316 -11.57 -57.39 -10.72
C SER A 316 -11.35 -58.02 -12.11
N GLY A 317 -10.14 -57.99 -12.67
CA GLY A 317 -9.83 -58.49 -14.02
C GLY A 317 -10.38 -57.63 -15.16
N ALA A 318 -10.73 -56.36 -14.89
CA ALA A 318 -11.47 -55.47 -15.79
C ALA A 318 -10.64 -54.27 -16.29
N LEU A 319 -9.37 -54.51 -16.68
CA LEU A 319 -8.52 -53.53 -17.35
C LEU A 319 -9.09 -53.16 -18.74
N MET A 320 -9.06 -51.88 -19.12
CA MET A 320 -9.59 -51.42 -20.41
C MET A 320 -8.50 -51.26 -21.48
N LEU A 321 -7.37 -50.64 -21.13
CA LEU A 321 -6.22 -50.46 -22.01
C LEU A 321 -4.90 -50.76 -21.28
N ASP A 322 -4.38 -49.76 -20.56
CA ASP A 322 -3.15 -49.81 -19.76
C ASP A 322 -3.41 -49.02 -18.48
N GLU A 323 -2.79 -49.41 -17.36
CA GLU A 323 -2.92 -48.74 -16.05
C GLU A 323 -2.88 -47.20 -16.13
N ILE A 324 -1.83 -46.64 -16.76
CA ILE A 324 -1.62 -45.19 -16.90
C ILE A 324 -2.69 -44.55 -17.80
N ASN A 325 -3.16 -45.26 -18.84
CA ASN A 325 -4.16 -44.75 -19.77
C ASN A 325 -5.58 -44.81 -19.18
N ASP A 326 -5.87 -45.85 -18.39
CA ASP A 326 -7.14 -45.98 -17.66
C ASP A 326 -7.23 -44.90 -16.57
N VAL A 327 -6.12 -44.55 -15.90
CA VAL A 327 -6.05 -43.38 -14.98
C VAL A 327 -6.40 -42.07 -15.71
N ARG A 328 -5.89 -41.85 -16.93
CA ARG A 328 -6.24 -40.67 -17.75
C ARG A 328 -7.73 -40.63 -18.10
N ILE A 329 -8.30 -41.76 -18.49
CA ILE A 329 -9.70 -41.87 -18.91
C ILE A 329 -10.63 -41.64 -17.71
N ILE A 330 -10.42 -42.36 -16.61
CA ILE A 330 -11.25 -42.25 -15.39
C ILE A 330 -11.09 -40.87 -14.77
N GLY A 331 -9.88 -40.30 -14.73
CA GLY A 331 -9.65 -38.93 -14.28
C GLY A 331 -10.39 -37.90 -15.14
N THR A 332 -10.36 -38.05 -16.46
CA THR A 332 -11.07 -37.15 -17.41
C THR A 332 -12.59 -37.21 -17.21
N ILE A 333 -13.17 -38.41 -17.09
CA ILE A 333 -14.60 -38.60 -16.82
C ILE A 333 -14.97 -37.96 -15.46
N THR A 334 -14.16 -38.20 -14.42
CA THR A 334 -14.40 -37.71 -13.06
C THR A 334 -14.37 -36.18 -12.99
N VAL A 335 -13.40 -35.51 -13.62
CA VAL A 335 -13.33 -34.04 -13.59
C VAL A 335 -14.46 -33.38 -14.39
N ILE A 336 -14.99 -34.04 -15.44
CA ILE A 336 -16.20 -33.59 -16.16
C ILE A 336 -17.44 -33.70 -15.25
N LEU A 337 -17.60 -34.80 -14.52
CA LEU A 337 -18.71 -34.98 -13.57
C LEU A 337 -18.63 -33.98 -12.41
N LEU A 338 -17.44 -33.76 -11.83
CA LEU A 338 -17.23 -32.78 -10.77
C LEU A 338 -17.49 -31.34 -11.26
N LEU A 339 -17.13 -31.00 -12.51
CA LEU A 339 -17.49 -29.72 -13.12
C LEU A 339 -19.03 -29.57 -13.19
N GLY A 340 -19.73 -30.59 -13.65
CA GLY A 340 -21.21 -30.63 -13.68
C GLY A 340 -21.83 -30.37 -12.30
N VAL A 341 -21.34 -31.06 -11.26
CA VAL A 341 -21.78 -30.85 -9.87
C VAL A 341 -21.49 -29.42 -9.39
N SER A 342 -20.31 -28.87 -9.67
CA SER A 342 -19.93 -27.52 -9.23
C SER A 342 -20.80 -26.41 -9.87
N VAL A 343 -21.26 -26.61 -11.10
CA VAL A 343 -22.13 -25.67 -11.82
C VAL A 343 -23.62 -25.87 -11.47
N ALA A 344 -24.01 -27.05 -10.96
CA ALA A 344 -25.39 -27.33 -10.56
C ALA A 344 -25.82 -26.66 -9.24
N GLY A 345 -24.87 -26.26 -8.38
CA GLY A 345 -25.11 -25.27 -7.33
C GLY A 345 -24.54 -25.59 -5.94
N MET A 346 -24.05 -24.53 -5.30
CA MET A 346 -23.35 -24.50 -4.00
C MET A 346 -24.01 -25.24 -2.83
N GLU A 347 -25.34 -25.34 -2.79
CA GLU A 347 -26.03 -25.97 -1.65
C GLU A 347 -25.77 -27.48 -1.55
N TRP A 348 -25.66 -28.16 -2.69
CA TRP A 348 -25.44 -29.60 -2.72
C TRP A 348 -24.03 -29.95 -2.29
N GLU A 349 -23.03 -29.14 -2.63
CA GLU A 349 -21.65 -29.24 -2.12
C GLU A 349 -21.61 -29.25 -0.58
N ALA A 350 -22.26 -28.26 0.05
CA ALA A 350 -22.25 -28.11 1.51
C ALA A 350 -23.03 -29.23 2.25
N LYS A 351 -24.03 -29.84 1.59
CA LYS A 351 -24.77 -31.01 2.09
C LYS A 351 -23.97 -32.31 1.90
N ALA A 352 -23.26 -32.46 0.77
CA ALA A 352 -22.40 -33.61 0.51
C ALA A 352 -21.18 -33.66 1.45
N GLN A 353 -20.50 -32.53 1.67
CA GLN A 353 -19.28 -32.46 2.49
C GLN A 353 -19.43 -33.03 3.91
N ILE A 354 -20.57 -32.81 4.58
CA ILE A 354 -20.78 -33.36 5.93
C ILE A 354 -21.03 -34.88 5.94
N PHE A 355 -21.64 -35.43 4.88
CA PHE A 355 -21.79 -36.87 4.68
C PHE A 355 -20.44 -37.53 4.36
N LEU A 356 -19.65 -36.90 3.48
CA LEU A 356 -18.30 -37.34 3.14
C LEU A 356 -17.37 -37.33 4.36
N LEU A 357 -17.44 -36.32 5.23
CA LEU A 357 -16.69 -36.30 6.49
C LEU A 357 -17.02 -37.52 7.38
N PHE A 358 -18.29 -37.91 7.47
CA PHE A 358 -18.67 -39.07 8.28
C PHE A 358 -18.01 -40.36 7.76
N ILE A 359 -18.08 -40.63 6.45
CA ILE A 359 -17.40 -41.78 5.83
C ILE A 359 -15.89 -41.74 6.10
N LEU A 360 -15.26 -40.57 5.93
CA LEU A 360 -13.83 -40.38 6.10
C LEU A 360 -13.37 -40.65 7.55
N VAL A 361 -14.08 -40.11 8.54
CA VAL A 361 -13.80 -40.34 9.97
C VAL A 361 -14.01 -41.82 10.33
N THR A 362 -15.08 -42.45 9.84
CA THR A 362 -15.33 -43.88 10.08
C THR A 362 -14.27 -44.77 9.42
N ALA A 363 -13.73 -44.40 8.25
CA ALA A 363 -12.62 -45.09 7.61
C ALA A 363 -11.31 -44.99 8.42
N ILE A 364 -11.00 -43.80 8.97
CA ILE A 364 -9.83 -43.60 9.85
C ILE A 364 -9.94 -44.48 11.12
N PHE A 365 -11.11 -44.54 11.75
CA PHE A 365 -11.32 -45.44 12.90
C PHE A 365 -11.25 -46.93 12.50
N ASN A 366 -11.78 -47.33 11.35
CA ASN A 366 -11.69 -48.70 10.81
C ASN A 366 -10.25 -49.15 10.53
N TYR A 367 -9.37 -48.23 10.12
CA TYR A 367 -7.93 -48.50 10.03
C TYR A 367 -7.33 -48.73 11.42
N PHE A 368 -7.51 -47.80 12.37
CA PHE A 368 -6.93 -47.93 13.71
C PHE A 368 -7.49 -49.10 14.53
N ILE A 369 -8.75 -49.51 14.33
CA ILE A 369 -9.29 -50.73 14.96
C ILE A 369 -8.69 -51.98 14.29
N GLY A 370 -8.45 -51.94 12.98
CA GLY A 370 -7.83 -53.04 12.24
C GLY A 370 -6.40 -53.37 12.68
N THR A 371 -5.58 -52.37 13.03
CA THR A 371 -4.19 -52.60 13.47
C THR A 371 -4.08 -53.42 14.77
N PHE A 372 -5.13 -53.44 15.60
CA PHE A 372 -5.18 -54.23 16.84
C PHE A 372 -5.71 -55.67 16.65
N ILE A 373 -6.19 -56.05 15.46
CA ILE A 373 -6.79 -57.36 15.19
C ILE A 373 -5.83 -58.18 14.32
N PRO A 374 -5.00 -59.07 14.90
CA PRO A 374 -4.19 -60.00 14.11
C PRO A 374 -5.10 -60.99 13.37
N VAL A 375 -4.75 -61.30 12.11
CA VAL A 375 -5.46 -62.27 11.27
C VAL A 375 -4.44 -62.96 10.36
N GLU A 376 -4.28 -64.28 10.51
CA GLU A 376 -3.29 -65.10 9.81
C GLU A 376 -3.32 -64.90 8.28
N SER A 377 -4.52 -64.75 7.69
CA SER A 377 -4.69 -64.53 6.24
C SER A 377 -4.14 -63.19 5.72
N LYS A 378 -3.77 -62.25 6.61
CA LYS A 378 -3.14 -60.97 6.29
C LYS A 378 -1.60 -61.01 6.35
N GLU A 379 -1.02 -61.99 7.02
CA GLU A 379 0.43 -62.05 7.32
C GLU A 379 1.29 -62.13 6.05
N LYS A 380 0.84 -62.92 5.07
CA LYS A 380 1.47 -63.00 3.73
C LYS A 380 1.58 -61.67 2.97
N PHE A 381 0.73 -60.69 3.29
CA PHE A 381 0.78 -59.33 2.74
C PHE A 381 1.65 -58.36 3.56
N GLY A 382 2.20 -58.83 4.68
CA GLY A 382 3.17 -58.11 5.50
C GLY A 382 2.65 -57.51 6.81
N PHE A 383 1.41 -57.80 7.23
CA PHE A 383 0.83 -57.30 8.49
C PHE A 383 0.84 -58.36 9.59
N PHE A 384 1.46 -58.06 10.73
CA PHE A 384 1.68 -59.01 11.84
C PHE A 384 1.20 -58.48 13.21
N SER A 385 0.34 -57.45 13.22
CA SER A 385 0.02 -56.62 14.40
C SER A 385 1.27 -55.96 15.03
N TYR A 386 1.14 -55.35 16.20
CA TYR A 386 2.21 -54.54 16.81
C TYR A 386 3.35 -55.40 17.41
N ASP A 387 4.50 -55.48 16.72
CA ASP A 387 5.74 -56.09 17.24
C ASP A 387 6.87 -55.06 17.43
N ALA A 388 7.64 -55.22 18.51
CA ALA A 388 8.80 -54.40 18.80
C ALA A 388 9.98 -54.64 17.81
N GLY A 389 10.05 -55.81 17.17
CA GLY A 389 10.99 -56.05 16.08
C GLY A 389 10.66 -55.25 14.82
N ILE A 390 9.40 -55.33 14.36
CA ILE A 390 8.93 -54.56 13.19
C ILE A 390 9.08 -53.05 13.44
N LEU A 391 8.76 -52.58 14.65
CA LEU A 391 8.99 -51.19 15.07
C LEU A 391 10.47 -50.77 14.96
N ALA A 392 11.41 -51.66 15.32
CA ALA A 392 12.85 -51.40 15.26
C ALA A 392 13.38 -51.39 13.82
N ASP A 393 13.04 -52.41 13.03
CA ASP A 393 13.44 -52.55 11.62
C ASP A 393 12.97 -51.34 10.78
N ASN A 394 11.77 -50.83 11.06
CA ASN A 394 11.19 -49.65 10.39
C ASN A 394 11.60 -48.30 11.02
N PHE A 395 12.41 -48.26 12.08
CA PHE A 395 12.70 -47.00 12.78
C PHE A 395 13.57 -46.04 11.96
N GLY A 396 14.63 -46.57 11.34
CA GLY A 396 15.53 -45.86 10.43
C GLY A 396 15.05 -45.85 8.97
N PRO A 397 15.65 -45.02 8.10
CA PRO A 397 15.25 -44.89 6.69
C PRO A 397 15.80 -46.02 5.80
N ASP A 398 15.10 -46.27 4.69
CA ASP A 398 15.49 -47.14 3.57
C ASP A 398 15.09 -46.43 2.27
N PHE A 399 15.88 -45.42 1.89
CA PHE A 399 15.60 -44.56 0.74
C PHE A 399 15.97 -45.27 -0.58
N ARG A 400 14.99 -45.90 -1.22
CA ARG A 400 15.16 -46.56 -2.52
C ARG A 400 14.70 -45.63 -3.63
N GLY A 401 15.66 -45.06 -4.37
CA GLY A 401 15.43 -44.15 -5.50
C GLY A 401 14.94 -42.73 -5.13
N GLU A 402 14.60 -42.50 -3.86
CA GLU A 402 14.05 -41.24 -3.36
C GLU A 402 15.00 -40.53 -2.37
N THR A 403 14.64 -39.31 -1.95
CA THR A 403 15.38 -38.56 -0.91
C THR A 403 14.44 -37.94 0.10
N PHE A 404 14.94 -37.61 1.31
CA PHE A 404 14.15 -36.97 2.37
C PHE A 404 13.31 -35.77 1.89
N PHE A 405 13.88 -34.88 1.06
CA PHE A 405 13.16 -33.72 0.54
C PHE A 405 12.20 -34.04 -0.62
N SER A 406 12.47 -35.09 -1.40
CA SER A 406 11.51 -35.61 -2.39
C SER A 406 10.28 -36.19 -1.70
N VAL A 407 10.49 -37.07 -0.71
CA VAL A 407 9.42 -37.65 0.13
C VAL A 407 8.64 -36.56 0.88
N PHE A 408 9.33 -35.52 1.41
CA PHE A 408 8.66 -34.34 1.95
C PHE A 408 7.81 -33.60 0.90
N SER A 409 8.29 -33.44 -0.34
CA SER A 409 7.55 -32.75 -1.41
C SER A 409 6.30 -33.49 -1.87
N ILE A 410 6.29 -34.82 -1.73
CA ILE A 410 5.12 -35.70 -1.95
C ILE A 410 4.18 -35.65 -0.74
N PHE A 411 4.69 -35.56 0.50
CA PHE A 411 3.85 -35.41 1.69
C PHE A 411 3.19 -34.04 1.81
N PHE A 412 3.90 -32.94 1.53
CA PHE A 412 3.48 -31.58 1.87
C PHE A 412 2.06 -31.17 1.38
N PRO A 413 1.52 -31.62 0.22
CA PRO A 413 0.14 -31.35 -0.17
C PRO A 413 -0.88 -31.82 0.88
N ALA A 414 -0.59 -32.91 1.61
CA ALA A 414 -1.38 -33.45 2.72
C ALA A 414 -1.47 -32.54 3.95
N ALA A 415 -0.69 -31.45 3.99
CA ALA A 415 -0.76 -30.41 5.02
C ALA A 415 -1.35 -29.09 4.48
N THR A 416 -1.69 -29.00 3.19
CA THR A 416 -2.27 -27.79 2.58
C THR A 416 -3.76 -27.64 2.91
N GLY A 417 -4.54 -26.86 2.16
CA GLY A 417 -5.97 -26.70 2.41
C GLY A 417 -6.37 -25.82 3.61
N ILE A 418 -5.43 -25.38 4.46
CA ILE A 418 -5.69 -24.60 5.70
C ILE A 418 -6.50 -23.29 5.52
N LEU A 419 -6.57 -22.77 4.29
CA LEU A 419 -7.32 -21.57 3.91
C LEU A 419 -8.80 -21.85 3.55
N ALA A 420 -9.23 -23.12 3.56
CA ALA A 420 -10.60 -23.54 3.21
C ALA A 420 -11.68 -22.82 4.03
N GLY A 421 -11.47 -22.67 5.35
CA GLY A 421 -12.39 -21.93 6.22
C GLY A 421 -12.37 -20.40 5.99
N ALA A 422 -11.26 -19.83 5.50
CA ALA A 422 -11.18 -18.42 5.14
C ALA A 422 -11.86 -18.12 3.79
N ASN A 423 -11.94 -19.10 2.88
CA ASN A 423 -12.62 -18.96 1.59
C ASN A 423 -14.12 -18.66 1.70
N ILE A 424 -14.79 -19.03 2.80
CA ILE A 424 -16.21 -18.73 3.05
C ILE A 424 -16.42 -17.73 4.20
N SER A 425 -15.51 -16.76 4.35
CA SER A 425 -15.58 -15.71 5.36
C SER A 425 -16.87 -14.86 5.35
N GLY A 426 -17.67 -14.88 4.29
CA GLY A 426 -18.98 -14.23 4.24
C GLY A 426 -20.11 -15.02 4.92
N ASP A 427 -20.03 -16.34 4.85
CA ASP A 427 -21.09 -17.27 5.25
C ASP A 427 -20.99 -17.64 6.74
N LEU A 428 -19.92 -17.21 7.41
CA LEU A 428 -19.70 -17.39 8.85
C LEU A 428 -20.51 -16.37 9.68
N ALA A 429 -20.93 -16.79 10.87
CA ALA A 429 -21.60 -15.92 11.85
C ALA A 429 -20.64 -14.84 12.40
N ASP A 430 -19.45 -15.25 12.85
CA ASP A 430 -18.35 -14.39 13.27
C ASP A 430 -17.03 -14.92 12.67
N PRO A 431 -16.49 -14.29 11.61
CA PRO A 431 -15.23 -14.73 11.01
C PRO A 431 -14.00 -14.51 11.88
N GLN A 432 -13.99 -13.47 12.73
CA GLN A 432 -12.83 -13.08 13.54
C GLN A 432 -12.54 -14.12 14.62
N MET A 433 -13.58 -14.67 15.26
CA MET A 433 -13.45 -15.76 16.23
C MET A 433 -13.36 -17.13 15.56
N ALA A 434 -14.13 -17.36 14.48
CA ALA A 434 -14.23 -18.68 13.86
C ALA A 434 -12.96 -19.12 13.12
N ILE A 435 -12.35 -18.24 12.32
CA ILE A 435 -11.21 -18.61 11.47
C ILE A 435 -10.00 -19.06 12.30
N PRO A 436 -9.52 -18.30 13.32
CA PRO A 436 -8.36 -18.71 14.11
C PRO A 436 -8.59 -20.02 14.88
N LYS A 437 -9.77 -20.21 15.47
CA LYS A 437 -10.07 -21.45 16.22
C LYS A 437 -10.20 -22.66 15.32
N GLY A 438 -10.97 -22.55 14.23
CA GLY A 438 -11.21 -23.68 13.34
C GLY A 438 -9.96 -24.10 12.55
N THR A 439 -9.17 -23.16 12.02
CA THR A 439 -7.96 -23.50 11.25
C THR A 439 -6.86 -24.06 12.14
N LEU A 440 -6.55 -23.46 13.29
CA LEU A 440 -5.46 -23.95 14.16
C LEU A 440 -5.81 -25.30 14.82
N LEU A 441 -7.07 -25.51 15.20
CA LEU A 441 -7.51 -26.80 15.73
C LEU A 441 -7.55 -27.88 14.64
N ALA A 442 -7.93 -27.54 13.40
CA ALA A 442 -7.85 -28.47 12.27
C ALA A 442 -6.40 -28.96 12.07
N ILE A 443 -5.43 -28.04 11.95
CA ILE A 443 -4.01 -28.37 11.74
C ILE A 443 -3.48 -29.29 12.85
N LEU A 444 -3.85 -29.03 14.11
CA LEU A 444 -3.46 -29.88 15.24
C LEU A 444 -4.07 -31.29 15.16
N ILE A 445 -5.38 -31.40 14.89
CA ILE A 445 -6.07 -32.70 14.79
C ILE A 445 -5.51 -33.51 13.61
N THR A 446 -5.34 -32.90 12.45
CA THR A 446 -4.84 -33.61 11.26
C THR A 446 -3.38 -34.01 11.43
N GLY A 447 -2.53 -33.13 11.97
CA GLY A 447 -1.13 -33.43 12.27
C GLY A 447 -0.97 -34.60 13.26
N LEU A 448 -1.77 -34.64 14.32
CA LEU A 448 -1.79 -35.77 15.26
C LEU A 448 -2.26 -37.08 14.61
N VAL A 449 -3.24 -37.03 13.70
CA VAL A 449 -3.67 -38.21 12.93
C VAL A 449 -2.58 -38.69 11.98
N TYR A 450 -1.87 -37.80 11.27
CA TYR A 450 -0.76 -38.19 10.41
C TYR A 450 0.40 -38.84 11.19
N VAL A 451 0.79 -38.29 12.35
CA VAL A 451 1.78 -38.92 13.23
C VAL A 451 1.29 -40.27 13.77
N GLY A 452 0.01 -40.36 14.16
CA GLY A 452 -0.62 -41.61 14.61
C GLY A 452 -0.57 -42.72 13.56
N VAL A 453 -0.97 -42.41 12.32
CA VAL A 453 -0.92 -43.35 11.18
C VAL A 453 0.53 -43.72 10.82
N ALA A 454 1.46 -42.77 10.87
CA ALA A 454 2.87 -43.02 10.57
C ALA A 454 3.49 -44.03 11.56
N ILE A 455 3.26 -43.83 12.86
CA ILE A 455 3.75 -44.72 13.91
C ILE A 455 3.04 -46.08 13.86
N SER A 456 1.71 -46.12 13.66
CA SER A 456 0.99 -47.39 13.62
C SER A 456 1.38 -48.24 12.41
N ALA A 457 1.49 -47.66 11.21
CA ALA A 457 1.90 -48.39 10.01
C ALA A 457 3.30 -48.99 10.16
N GLY A 458 4.27 -48.21 10.64
CA GLY A 458 5.63 -48.70 10.85
C GLY A 458 5.79 -49.69 12.01
N ALA A 459 4.83 -49.76 12.93
CA ALA A 459 4.87 -50.69 14.07
C ALA A 459 4.23 -52.06 13.79
N CYS A 460 3.46 -52.21 12.71
CA CYS A 460 2.72 -53.45 12.43
C CYS A 460 2.80 -54.00 11.00
N ILE A 461 3.52 -53.32 10.09
CA ILE A 461 3.66 -53.71 8.68
C ILE A 461 5.15 -53.76 8.32
N VAL A 462 5.62 -54.83 7.67
CA VAL A 462 7.00 -54.90 7.15
C VAL A 462 7.17 -54.14 5.83
N ARG A 463 8.41 -53.74 5.50
CA ARG A 463 8.71 -53.01 4.25
C ARG A 463 8.30 -53.73 2.98
N ASP A 464 8.54 -55.04 2.94
CA ASP A 464 8.50 -55.88 1.75
C ASP A 464 7.80 -57.20 2.09
N ALA A 465 6.86 -57.64 1.25
CA ALA A 465 6.20 -58.93 1.36
C ALA A 465 5.89 -59.54 -0.02
N THR A 466 5.85 -60.88 -0.08
CA THR A 466 5.68 -61.64 -1.33
C THR A 466 4.22 -61.97 -1.68
N GLY A 467 3.30 -61.97 -0.72
CA GLY A 467 1.92 -62.43 -0.91
C GLY A 467 1.74 -63.95 -0.91
N MET A 468 2.80 -64.73 -0.69
CA MET A 468 2.76 -66.20 -0.65
C MET A 468 2.63 -66.71 0.78
N GLU A 469 1.89 -67.81 0.97
CA GLU A 469 1.75 -68.50 2.26
C GLU A 469 2.94 -69.46 2.47
N SER A 470 3.55 -69.43 3.66
CA SER A 470 4.70 -70.26 4.02
C SER A 470 4.35 -71.30 5.07
N ASN A 471 4.23 -72.57 4.64
CA ASN A 471 3.96 -73.72 5.52
C ASN A 471 5.21 -74.19 6.32
N VAL A 472 6.12 -73.28 6.66
CA VAL A 472 7.44 -73.59 7.25
C VAL A 472 7.41 -73.29 8.75
N THR A 473 7.59 -74.33 9.57
CA THR A 473 7.77 -74.17 11.01
C THR A 473 9.17 -73.64 11.34
N LEU A 474 9.27 -72.90 12.45
CA LEU A 474 10.40 -72.04 12.84
C LEU A 474 11.79 -72.73 12.94
N SER A 475 11.85 -74.05 12.85
CA SER A 475 13.04 -74.86 13.16
C SER A 475 14.07 -74.99 12.02
N GLY A 476 13.92 -74.28 10.90
CA GLY A 476 14.75 -74.46 9.70
C GLY A 476 15.18 -73.19 8.95
N LEU A 477 14.85 -71.99 9.45
CA LEU A 477 15.08 -70.72 8.76
C LEU A 477 16.25 -69.93 9.37
N ASN A 478 17.37 -69.85 8.65
CA ASN A 478 18.49 -68.95 8.96
C ASN A 478 18.23 -67.56 8.35
N CYS A 479 17.23 -66.82 8.85
CA CYS A 479 16.94 -65.45 8.40
C CYS A 479 16.84 -64.45 9.57
N THR A 480 17.12 -63.18 9.29
CA THR A 480 17.44 -62.15 10.31
C THR A 480 16.38 -61.06 10.50
N ASP A 481 15.36 -61.00 9.64
CA ASP A 481 14.31 -59.98 9.69
C ASP A 481 13.27 -60.26 10.79
N ALA A 482 12.56 -59.24 11.29
CA ALA A 482 11.48 -59.44 12.26
C ALA A 482 10.37 -60.40 11.78
N ALA A 483 10.13 -60.49 10.46
CA ALA A 483 9.18 -61.43 9.85
C ALA A 483 9.52 -62.91 10.13
N CYS A 484 10.80 -63.24 10.30
CA CYS A 484 11.27 -64.61 10.52
C CYS A 484 10.70 -65.23 11.82
N LYS A 485 10.37 -64.40 12.84
CA LYS A 485 9.69 -64.85 14.07
C LYS A 485 8.34 -65.50 13.81
N PHE A 486 7.68 -65.12 12.72
CA PHE A 486 6.35 -65.57 12.31
C PHE A 486 6.40 -66.65 11.21
N GLY A 487 7.59 -67.18 10.90
CA GLY A 487 7.79 -68.23 9.90
C GLY A 487 7.90 -67.76 8.44
N TYR A 488 7.81 -66.44 8.19
CA TYR A 488 7.92 -65.85 6.85
C TYR A 488 9.34 -65.35 6.55
N ASP A 489 9.86 -65.68 5.38
CA ASP A 489 11.09 -65.11 4.82
C ASP A 489 10.77 -64.29 3.57
N PHE A 490 10.99 -62.98 3.67
CA PHE A 490 10.81 -62.01 2.57
C PHE A 490 12.14 -61.49 2.00
N THR A 491 13.30 -61.99 2.47
CA THR A 491 14.62 -61.55 1.97
C THR A 491 14.75 -61.76 0.46
N SER A 492 14.21 -62.87 -0.04
CA SER A 492 14.29 -63.33 -1.43
C SER A 492 13.71 -62.39 -2.49
N CYS A 493 12.82 -61.45 -2.13
CA CYS A 493 12.22 -60.51 -3.08
C CYS A 493 12.80 -59.09 -3.02
N ARG A 494 13.63 -58.78 -2.01
CA ARG A 494 14.26 -57.46 -1.84
C ARG A 494 15.19 -57.14 -3.02
N PRO A 495 15.28 -55.87 -3.44
CA PRO A 495 16.17 -55.49 -4.53
C PRO A 495 17.64 -55.57 -4.09
N VAL A 496 18.50 -56.12 -4.96
CA VAL A 496 19.94 -55.85 -4.94
C VAL A 496 20.15 -54.38 -5.31
N GLU A 497 21.19 -53.73 -4.75
CA GLU A 497 21.42 -52.28 -4.87
C GLU A 497 21.23 -51.73 -6.30
N GLY A 498 20.29 -50.80 -6.46
CA GLY A 498 19.93 -50.17 -7.74
C GLY A 498 18.82 -50.87 -8.54
N GLY A 499 18.36 -52.06 -8.13
CA GLY A 499 17.23 -52.75 -8.76
C GLY A 499 15.84 -52.25 -8.31
N LYS A 500 14.80 -52.55 -9.11
CA LYS A 500 13.41 -52.52 -8.63
C LYS A 500 13.17 -53.74 -7.74
N SER A 501 12.38 -53.58 -6.67
CA SER A 501 11.95 -54.70 -5.82
C SER A 501 11.15 -55.73 -6.62
N ALA A 502 11.30 -57.01 -6.31
CA ALA A 502 10.45 -58.08 -6.85
C ALA A 502 9.25 -58.39 -5.93
N CYS A 503 9.22 -57.80 -4.73
CA CYS A 503 8.10 -57.88 -3.81
C CYS A 503 6.88 -57.14 -4.36
N LYS A 504 5.67 -57.61 -4.04
CA LYS A 504 4.40 -56.99 -4.46
C LYS A 504 3.65 -56.30 -3.33
N PHE A 505 3.95 -56.63 -2.08
CA PHE A 505 3.25 -56.17 -0.89
C PHE A 505 4.22 -55.59 0.15
N GLY A 506 3.70 -55.20 1.32
CA GLY A 506 4.42 -54.46 2.35
C GLY A 506 4.47 -52.94 2.07
N LEU A 507 4.94 -52.16 3.06
CA LEU A 507 4.90 -50.69 3.06
C LEU A 507 5.49 -50.03 1.80
N TYR A 508 6.45 -50.67 1.13
CA TYR A 508 7.15 -50.10 -0.01
C TYR A 508 6.41 -50.30 -1.34
N ASN A 509 5.75 -51.45 -1.53
CA ASN A 509 5.31 -51.93 -2.85
C ASN A 509 3.78 -51.81 -3.06
N ASP A 510 2.99 -51.84 -1.99
CA ASP A 510 1.53 -51.80 -2.01
C ASP A 510 1.01 -50.47 -1.44
N PHE A 511 0.41 -49.65 -2.31
CA PHE A 511 -0.17 -48.35 -1.93
C PHE A 511 -1.53 -48.48 -1.22
N GLN A 512 -2.20 -49.63 -1.31
CA GLN A 512 -3.47 -49.92 -0.64
C GLN A 512 -3.29 -50.76 0.64
N VAL A 513 -2.07 -50.92 1.15
CA VAL A 513 -1.79 -51.75 2.34
C VAL A 513 -2.59 -51.30 3.58
N MET A 514 -3.03 -50.03 3.66
CA MET A 514 -3.97 -49.57 4.69
C MET A 514 -5.36 -50.23 4.61
N SER A 515 -5.83 -50.59 3.41
CA SER A 515 -7.07 -51.36 3.21
C SER A 515 -6.92 -52.80 3.73
N VAL A 516 -5.77 -53.44 3.44
CA VAL A 516 -5.42 -54.80 3.91
C VAL A 516 -5.39 -54.85 5.44
N VAL A 517 -4.78 -53.85 6.08
CA VAL A 517 -4.65 -53.75 7.54
C VAL A 517 -5.99 -53.49 8.24
N SER A 518 -6.88 -52.69 7.64
CA SER A 518 -8.16 -52.30 8.25
C SER A 518 -9.09 -53.47 8.60
N GLY A 519 -10.03 -53.24 9.52
CA GLY A 519 -11.04 -54.25 9.89
C GLY A 519 -11.93 -54.67 8.73
N PHE A 520 -12.37 -53.70 7.91
CA PHE A 520 -13.15 -53.92 6.71
C PHE A 520 -12.61 -53.08 5.53
N GLY A 521 -11.88 -53.73 4.61
CA GLY A 521 -11.17 -53.09 3.49
C GLY A 521 -12.00 -52.13 2.63
N PRO A 522 -13.20 -52.51 2.14
CA PRO A 522 -14.02 -51.65 1.27
C PRO A 522 -14.43 -50.30 1.90
N LEU A 523 -14.43 -50.18 3.23
CA LEU A 523 -14.68 -48.92 3.92
C LEU A 523 -13.47 -47.97 3.87
N ILE A 524 -12.24 -48.48 3.76
CA ILE A 524 -11.07 -47.64 3.43
C ILE A 524 -11.20 -47.12 2.01
N THR A 525 -11.58 -47.97 1.05
CA THR A 525 -11.85 -47.56 -0.34
C THR A 525 -12.92 -46.46 -0.42
N ALA A 526 -14.02 -46.60 0.33
CA ALA A 526 -15.03 -45.55 0.44
C ALA A 526 -14.49 -44.27 1.12
N GLY A 527 -13.59 -44.40 2.11
CA GLY A 527 -12.87 -43.30 2.73
C GLY A 527 -11.94 -42.54 1.76
N ILE A 528 -11.24 -43.26 0.88
CA ILE A 528 -10.41 -42.69 -0.19
C ILE A 528 -11.30 -41.91 -1.17
N PHE A 529 -12.34 -42.53 -1.71
CA PHE A 529 -13.29 -41.86 -2.62
C PHE A 529 -13.90 -40.61 -1.97
N SER A 530 -14.20 -40.68 -0.67
CA SER A 530 -14.70 -39.54 0.10
C SER A 530 -13.68 -38.39 0.16
N ALA A 531 -12.45 -38.65 0.63
CA ALA A 531 -11.37 -37.68 0.77
C ALA A 531 -10.93 -37.03 -0.55
N THR A 532 -10.84 -37.84 -1.61
CA THR A 532 -10.42 -37.38 -2.94
C THR A 532 -11.48 -36.49 -3.59
N LEU A 533 -12.75 -36.94 -3.64
CA LEU A 533 -13.83 -36.20 -4.27
C LEU A 533 -14.22 -34.94 -3.48
N SER A 534 -14.17 -34.95 -2.14
CA SER A 534 -14.39 -33.74 -1.32
C SER A 534 -13.35 -32.66 -1.61
N SER A 535 -12.06 -33.05 -1.59
CA SER A 535 -10.93 -32.15 -1.80
C SER A 535 -10.88 -31.60 -3.23
N ALA A 536 -11.17 -32.45 -4.23
CA ALA A 536 -11.28 -32.05 -5.62
C ALA A 536 -12.40 -31.02 -5.82
N LEU A 537 -13.61 -31.30 -5.33
CA LEU A 537 -14.78 -30.43 -5.49
C LEU A 537 -14.56 -29.07 -4.78
N ALA A 538 -14.05 -29.08 -3.56
CA ALA A 538 -13.78 -27.84 -2.82
C ALA A 538 -12.68 -26.99 -3.49
N SER A 539 -11.66 -27.61 -4.09
CA SER A 539 -10.61 -26.92 -4.85
C SER A 539 -11.14 -26.33 -6.17
N LEU A 540 -12.01 -27.09 -6.86
CA LEU A 540 -12.67 -26.71 -8.11
C LEU A 540 -13.64 -25.52 -7.93
N VAL A 541 -14.24 -25.38 -6.75
CA VAL A 541 -15.05 -24.20 -6.38
C VAL A 541 -14.20 -23.04 -5.84
N SER A 542 -13.07 -23.34 -5.16
CA SER A 542 -12.13 -22.35 -4.63
C SER A 542 -11.48 -21.49 -5.72
N ALA A 543 -10.82 -22.12 -6.70
CA ALA A 543 -10.01 -21.40 -7.69
C ALA A 543 -10.80 -20.38 -8.52
N PRO A 544 -11.99 -20.70 -9.09
CA PRO A 544 -12.80 -19.75 -9.85
C PRO A 544 -13.27 -18.55 -9.04
N LYS A 545 -13.59 -18.73 -7.75
CA LYS A 545 -14.09 -17.65 -6.88
C LYS A 545 -12.98 -16.68 -6.50
N VAL A 546 -11.81 -17.20 -6.14
CA VAL A 546 -10.59 -16.39 -5.92
C VAL A 546 -10.25 -15.60 -7.19
N PHE A 547 -10.26 -16.26 -8.35
CA PHE A 547 -9.94 -15.63 -9.63
C PHE A 547 -10.98 -14.58 -10.05
N GLN A 548 -12.28 -14.84 -9.86
CA GLN A 548 -13.34 -13.87 -10.16
C GLN A 548 -13.23 -12.62 -9.30
N ALA A 549 -12.95 -12.75 -7.99
CA ALA A 549 -12.76 -11.62 -7.10
C ALA A 549 -11.54 -10.77 -7.52
N LEU A 550 -10.42 -11.40 -7.82
CA LEU A 550 -9.22 -10.75 -8.37
C LEU A 550 -9.52 -9.98 -9.67
N CYS A 551 -10.32 -10.57 -10.57
CA CYS A 551 -10.68 -9.94 -11.84
C CYS A 551 -11.67 -8.77 -11.68
N LYS A 552 -12.59 -8.84 -10.71
CA LYS A 552 -13.52 -7.74 -10.38
C LYS A 552 -12.79 -6.49 -9.89
N ASP A 553 -11.68 -6.63 -9.19
CA ASP A 553 -10.84 -5.51 -8.72
C ASP A 553 -9.95 -4.88 -9.82
N ASN A 554 -9.96 -5.42 -11.06
CA ASN A 554 -9.28 -4.86 -12.24
C ASN A 554 -7.76 -4.57 -12.12
N ILE A 555 -7.09 -5.19 -11.14
CA ILE A 555 -5.65 -5.07 -10.90
C ILE A 555 -4.87 -5.42 -12.18
N TYR A 556 -5.12 -6.63 -12.71
CA TYR A 556 -4.57 -7.14 -13.96
C TYR A 556 -5.61 -7.01 -15.10
N PRO A 557 -5.43 -6.10 -16.07
CA PRO A 557 -6.49 -5.76 -17.02
C PRO A 557 -6.75 -6.88 -18.05
N GLY A 558 -5.72 -7.65 -18.41
CA GLY A 558 -5.83 -8.74 -19.40
C GLY A 558 -6.73 -9.90 -18.96
N ILE A 559 -7.02 -10.05 -17.66
CA ILE A 559 -7.88 -11.12 -17.12
C ILE A 559 -9.27 -10.64 -16.70
N ALA A 560 -9.59 -9.35 -16.84
CA ALA A 560 -10.90 -8.79 -16.45
C ALA A 560 -12.10 -9.53 -17.10
N VAL A 561 -11.88 -10.13 -18.28
CA VAL A 561 -12.83 -11.00 -19.02
C VAL A 561 -13.39 -12.15 -18.17
N PHE A 562 -12.65 -12.63 -17.17
CA PHE A 562 -13.05 -13.72 -16.26
C PHE A 562 -13.82 -13.24 -15.02
N GLY A 563 -13.90 -11.93 -14.76
CA GLY A 563 -14.62 -11.35 -13.61
C GLY A 563 -16.15 -11.36 -13.75
N LYS A 564 -16.67 -11.54 -14.97
CA LYS A 564 -18.13 -11.56 -15.24
C LYS A 564 -18.79 -12.81 -14.65
N GLY A 565 -19.69 -12.60 -13.68
CA GLY A 565 -20.59 -13.63 -13.19
C GLY A 565 -21.76 -13.90 -14.14
N TYR A 566 -22.35 -15.08 -14.00
CA TYR A 566 -23.50 -15.55 -14.78
C TYR A 566 -24.54 -16.20 -13.86
N GLY A 567 -25.82 -16.18 -14.25
CA GLY A 567 -26.92 -16.69 -13.44
C GLY A 567 -27.21 -15.86 -12.18
N LYS A 568 -28.26 -16.26 -11.42
CA LYS A 568 -28.72 -15.52 -10.23
C LYS A 568 -27.62 -15.37 -9.15
N ASN A 569 -26.80 -16.40 -8.99
CA ASN A 569 -25.75 -16.46 -7.96
C ASN A 569 -24.43 -15.77 -8.37
N ASN A 570 -24.38 -15.07 -9.52
CA ASN A 570 -23.16 -14.43 -10.05
C ASN A 570 -21.97 -15.40 -10.25
N GLU A 571 -22.23 -16.65 -10.69
CA GLU A 571 -21.26 -17.74 -10.75
C GLU A 571 -20.20 -17.51 -11.86
N PRO A 572 -18.90 -17.80 -11.60
CA PRO A 572 -17.82 -17.54 -12.54
C PRO A 572 -17.64 -18.66 -13.58
N LEU A 573 -18.61 -18.88 -14.48
CA LEU A 573 -18.55 -19.93 -15.52
C LEU A 573 -17.22 -19.95 -16.30
N ARG A 574 -16.71 -18.77 -16.68
CA ARG A 574 -15.40 -18.64 -17.36
C ARG A 574 -14.22 -19.07 -16.49
N GLY A 575 -14.30 -18.85 -15.18
CA GLY A 575 -13.30 -19.29 -14.20
C GLY A 575 -13.35 -20.79 -13.95
N TYR A 576 -14.55 -21.39 -13.93
CA TYR A 576 -14.72 -22.85 -13.88
C TYR A 576 -14.10 -23.51 -15.12
N PHE A 577 -14.38 -23.02 -16.34
CA PHE A 577 -13.76 -23.56 -17.56
C PHE A 577 -12.23 -23.38 -17.61
N LEU A 578 -11.69 -22.26 -17.13
CA LEU A 578 -10.24 -22.07 -17.00
C LEU A 578 -9.61 -23.08 -16.02
N THR A 579 -10.25 -23.27 -14.86
CA THR A 579 -9.81 -24.21 -13.82
C THR A 579 -9.88 -25.65 -14.33
N PHE A 580 -10.95 -26.03 -15.03
CA PHE A 580 -11.10 -27.31 -15.72
C PHE A 580 -9.99 -27.54 -16.75
N GLY A 581 -9.68 -26.55 -17.60
CA GLY A 581 -8.63 -26.67 -18.61
C GLY A 581 -7.23 -26.87 -18.00
N ILE A 582 -6.93 -26.18 -16.90
CA ILE A 582 -5.69 -26.38 -16.14
C ILE A 582 -5.68 -27.78 -15.49
N ALA A 583 -6.76 -28.17 -14.79
CA ALA A 583 -6.84 -29.46 -14.13
C ALA A 583 -6.69 -30.63 -15.12
N LEU A 584 -7.37 -30.57 -16.26
CA LEU A 584 -7.30 -31.59 -17.31
C LEU A 584 -5.87 -31.73 -17.87
N ALA A 585 -5.16 -30.62 -18.10
CA ALA A 585 -3.78 -30.65 -18.58
C ALA A 585 -2.82 -31.37 -17.60
N PHE A 586 -3.05 -31.24 -16.29
CA PHE A 586 -2.28 -31.98 -15.27
C PHE A 586 -2.77 -33.43 -15.08
N ILE A 587 -4.07 -33.72 -15.24
CA ILE A 587 -4.61 -35.10 -15.21
C ILE A 587 -3.98 -35.98 -16.31
N LEU A 588 -3.67 -35.41 -17.48
CA LEU A 588 -3.02 -36.14 -18.58
C LEU A 588 -1.59 -36.62 -18.25
N ILE A 589 -0.93 -36.08 -17.21
CA ILE A 589 0.35 -36.60 -16.71
C ILE A 589 0.16 -37.99 -16.08
N ALA A 590 -0.98 -38.22 -15.41
CA ALA A 590 -1.41 -39.47 -14.75
C ALA A 590 -0.54 -40.00 -13.60
N GLU A 591 0.68 -39.48 -13.39
CA GLU A 591 1.55 -39.88 -12.27
C GLU A 591 1.44 -38.93 -11.07
N LEU A 592 0.81 -39.38 -9.98
CA LEU A 592 0.61 -38.60 -8.75
C LEU A 592 1.91 -38.01 -8.18
N ASN A 593 3.00 -38.79 -8.21
CA ASN A 593 4.29 -38.43 -7.63
C ASN A 593 5.00 -37.31 -8.41
N ILE A 594 4.67 -37.09 -9.69
CA ILE A 594 5.17 -35.94 -10.48
C ILE A 594 4.32 -34.69 -10.22
N ILE A 595 3.02 -34.84 -10.00
CA ILE A 595 2.09 -33.72 -9.78
C ILE A 595 2.27 -33.10 -8.37
N ALA A 596 2.51 -33.92 -7.35
CA ALA A 596 2.60 -33.47 -5.95
C ALA A 596 3.73 -32.44 -5.67
N PRO A 597 4.99 -32.60 -6.15
CA PRO A 597 6.04 -31.59 -5.97
C PRO A 597 5.72 -30.23 -6.60
N ILE A 598 4.99 -30.22 -7.73
CA ILE A 598 4.56 -29.00 -8.42
C ILE A 598 3.55 -28.23 -7.55
N ILE A 599 2.58 -28.94 -6.97
CA ILE A 599 1.60 -28.39 -6.02
C ILE A 599 2.31 -27.83 -4.78
N SER A 600 3.25 -28.59 -4.22
CA SER A 600 4.06 -28.17 -3.07
C SER A 600 4.81 -26.86 -3.32
N ASN A 601 5.44 -26.71 -4.49
CA ASN A 601 6.11 -25.46 -4.89
C ASN A 601 5.14 -24.25 -4.89
N PHE A 602 3.95 -24.38 -5.51
CA PHE A 602 3.00 -23.26 -5.57
C PHE A 602 2.34 -22.93 -4.21
N PHE A 603 2.04 -23.94 -3.38
CA PHE A 603 1.53 -23.67 -2.03
C PHE A 603 2.60 -23.06 -1.12
N LEU A 604 3.84 -23.56 -1.14
CA LEU A 604 4.97 -22.95 -0.42
C LEU A 604 5.19 -21.49 -0.82
N ALA A 605 5.15 -21.17 -2.12
CA ALA A 605 5.21 -19.79 -2.60
C ALA A 605 4.06 -18.92 -2.05
N SER A 606 2.83 -19.43 -2.06
CA SER A 606 1.66 -18.71 -1.53
C SER A 606 1.77 -18.46 -0.02
N TYR A 607 2.27 -19.44 0.74
CA TYR A 607 2.45 -19.35 2.20
C TYR A 607 3.63 -18.44 2.55
N ALA A 608 4.73 -18.48 1.78
CA ALA A 608 5.84 -17.56 1.90
C ALA A 608 5.39 -16.09 1.73
N LEU A 609 4.56 -15.82 0.72
CA LEU A 609 4.01 -14.48 0.48
C LEU A 609 3.04 -14.01 1.58
N ILE A 610 2.16 -14.89 2.08
CA ILE A 610 1.27 -14.56 3.22
C ILE A 610 2.12 -14.21 4.45
N ASN A 611 3.12 -15.04 4.77
CA ASN A 611 4.00 -14.83 5.91
C ASN A 611 4.88 -13.57 5.77
N PHE A 612 5.43 -13.30 4.58
CA PHE A 612 6.24 -12.10 4.32
C PHE A 612 5.41 -10.82 4.33
N SER A 613 4.18 -10.84 3.77
CA SER A 613 3.34 -9.64 3.69
C SER A 613 2.81 -9.18 5.05
N VAL A 614 2.44 -10.09 5.97
CA VAL A 614 2.08 -9.69 7.35
C VAL A 614 3.27 -9.15 8.14
N PHE A 615 4.47 -9.68 7.90
CA PHE A 615 5.72 -9.13 8.46
C PHE A 615 5.97 -7.71 7.92
N HIS A 616 5.88 -7.51 6.60
CA HIS A 616 6.04 -6.19 5.97
C HIS A 616 5.00 -5.17 6.46
N ALA A 617 3.72 -5.55 6.57
CA ALA A 617 2.65 -4.69 7.08
C ALA A 617 2.87 -4.26 8.55
N SER A 618 3.45 -5.15 9.36
CA SER A 618 3.86 -4.86 10.74
C SER A 618 5.09 -3.95 10.80
N LEU A 619 6.13 -4.25 10.02
CA LEU A 619 7.37 -3.46 9.96
C LEU A 619 7.12 -2.03 9.47
N ALA A 620 6.20 -1.85 8.51
CA ALA A 620 5.76 -0.55 8.02
C ALA A 620 4.93 0.26 9.05
N ASN A 621 4.58 -0.32 10.20
CA ASN A 621 3.73 0.28 11.25
C ASN A 621 2.45 0.92 10.70
N SER A 622 1.83 0.27 9.70
CA SER A 622 0.76 0.90 8.94
C SER A 622 -0.50 1.09 9.82
N PRO A 623 -1.13 2.29 9.88
CA PRO A 623 -2.20 2.56 10.85
C PRO A 623 -3.46 1.69 10.72
N GLY A 624 -3.64 1.02 9.57
CA GLY A 624 -4.70 0.05 9.27
C GLY A 624 -4.31 -1.42 9.51
N TRP A 625 -3.12 -1.70 10.04
CA TRP A 625 -2.67 -3.03 10.46
C TRP A 625 -2.61 -3.11 11.99
N ARG A 626 -3.65 -3.69 12.60
CA ARG A 626 -3.84 -3.86 14.04
C ARG A 626 -4.42 -5.25 14.36
N PRO A 627 -3.69 -6.34 14.06
CA PRO A 627 -4.17 -7.69 14.34
C PRO A 627 -4.40 -7.90 15.85
N SER A 628 -5.60 -8.32 16.26
CA SER A 628 -5.93 -8.60 17.67
C SER A 628 -5.60 -10.04 18.09
N PHE A 629 -5.10 -10.88 17.18
CA PHE A 629 -4.77 -12.27 17.46
C PHE A 629 -3.57 -12.42 18.42
N LYS A 630 -3.84 -12.89 19.64
CA LYS A 630 -2.90 -12.95 20.77
C LYS A 630 -1.58 -13.70 20.53
N TYR A 631 -1.56 -14.69 19.62
CA TYR A 631 -0.35 -15.49 19.31
C TYR A 631 0.39 -15.00 18.06
N TYR A 632 0.05 -13.82 17.53
CA TYR A 632 0.77 -13.22 16.41
C TYR A 632 2.13 -12.63 16.85
N ASN A 633 3.18 -12.85 16.04
CA ASN A 633 4.47 -12.18 16.17
C ASN A 633 5.11 -12.05 14.77
N MET A 634 5.49 -10.83 14.39
CA MET A 634 6.05 -10.53 13.06
C MET A 634 7.31 -11.36 12.75
N TRP A 635 8.15 -11.66 13.75
CA TRP A 635 9.39 -12.42 13.58
C TRP A 635 9.14 -13.90 13.31
N VAL A 636 8.05 -14.45 13.87
CA VAL A 636 7.62 -15.83 13.59
C VAL A 636 7.10 -15.94 12.17
N SER A 637 6.36 -14.95 11.68
CA SER A 637 5.98 -14.86 10.26
C SER A 637 7.20 -14.71 9.34
N LEU A 638 8.20 -13.89 9.69
CA LEU A 638 9.45 -13.80 8.90
C LEU A 638 10.18 -15.15 8.83
N ALA A 639 10.32 -15.85 9.96
CA ALA A 639 10.93 -17.18 10.00
C ALA A 639 10.16 -18.19 9.15
N GLY A 640 8.81 -18.17 9.18
CA GLY A 640 7.98 -18.98 8.30
C GLY A 640 8.13 -18.65 6.81
N ALA A 641 8.29 -17.38 6.45
CA ALA A 641 8.52 -16.97 5.06
C ALA A 641 9.88 -17.48 4.54
N ILE A 642 10.93 -17.36 5.34
CA ILE A 642 12.26 -17.88 5.04
C ILE A 642 12.24 -19.41 4.93
N LEU A 643 11.61 -20.11 5.88
CA LEU A 643 11.47 -21.56 5.89
C LEU A 643 10.75 -22.07 4.63
N CYS A 644 9.61 -21.49 4.26
CA CYS A 644 8.92 -21.84 3.02
C CYS A 644 9.81 -21.66 1.79
N CYS A 645 10.53 -20.55 1.69
CA CYS A 645 11.39 -20.25 0.54
C CYS A 645 12.59 -21.22 0.44
N VAL A 646 13.27 -21.48 1.56
CA VAL A 646 14.40 -22.44 1.62
C VAL A 646 13.95 -23.85 1.24
N VAL A 647 12.84 -24.33 1.83
CA VAL A 647 12.29 -25.66 1.51
C VAL A 647 11.89 -25.75 0.02
N MET A 648 11.27 -24.71 -0.53
CA MET A 648 10.91 -24.65 -1.95
C MET A 648 12.14 -24.76 -2.87
N PHE A 649 13.24 -24.06 -2.56
CA PHE A 649 14.50 -24.16 -3.31
C PHE A 649 15.17 -25.53 -3.18
N ILE A 650 15.07 -26.21 -2.03
CA ILE A 650 15.63 -27.56 -1.83
C ILE A 650 14.84 -28.62 -2.61
N ILE A 651 13.51 -28.49 -2.69
CA ILE A 651 12.65 -29.41 -3.48
C ILE A 651 12.98 -29.30 -4.98
N ASN A 652 12.96 -28.09 -5.54
CA ASN A 652 13.30 -27.86 -6.94
C ASN A 652 13.75 -26.40 -7.15
N TRP A 653 15.06 -26.20 -7.25
CA TRP A 653 15.66 -24.87 -7.34
C TRP A 653 15.22 -24.06 -8.57
N TRP A 654 15.00 -24.71 -9.73
CA TRP A 654 14.66 -24.01 -10.98
C TRP A 654 13.17 -23.65 -11.02
N ALA A 655 12.29 -24.52 -10.50
CA ALA A 655 10.87 -24.22 -10.35
C ALA A 655 10.63 -23.13 -9.29
N ALA A 656 11.36 -23.18 -8.17
CA ALA A 656 11.37 -22.17 -7.13
C ALA A 656 11.83 -20.80 -7.67
N LEU A 657 12.93 -20.77 -8.44
CA LEU A 657 13.42 -19.56 -9.09
C LEU A 657 12.39 -18.99 -10.07
N LEU A 658 11.82 -19.82 -10.95
CA LEU A 658 10.80 -19.39 -11.91
C LEU A 658 9.56 -18.81 -11.21
N THR A 659 9.09 -19.47 -10.16
CA THR A 659 7.91 -19.02 -9.40
C THR A 659 8.18 -17.70 -8.68
N ASN A 660 9.36 -17.55 -8.06
CA ASN A 660 9.79 -16.29 -7.45
C ASN A 660 9.93 -15.15 -8.48
N VAL A 661 10.46 -15.41 -9.69
CA VAL A 661 10.55 -14.40 -10.77
C VAL A 661 9.17 -13.99 -11.27
N ILE A 662 8.23 -14.92 -11.42
CA ILE A 662 6.83 -14.60 -11.78
C ILE A 662 6.17 -13.74 -10.70
N VAL A 663 6.30 -14.14 -9.43
CA VAL A 663 5.77 -13.41 -8.26
C VAL A 663 6.34 -11.98 -8.18
N LEU A 664 7.66 -11.83 -8.34
CA LEU A 664 8.32 -10.52 -8.31
C LEU A 664 7.86 -9.65 -9.49
N SER A 665 7.69 -10.23 -10.68
CA SER A 665 7.20 -9.53 -11.87
C SER A 665 5.76 -9.05 -11.69
N LEU A 666 4.89 -9.88 -11.10
CA LEU A 666 3.51 -9.51 -10.76
C LEU A 666 3.46 -8.37 -9.73
N TYR A 667 4.27 -8.46 -8.67
CA TYR A 667 4.38 -7.40 -7.65
C TYR A 667 4.84 -6.06 -8.27
N ILE A 668 5.94 -6.08 -9.03
CA ILE A 668 6.48 -4.89 -9.72
C ILE A 668 5.46 -4.30 -10.69
N TYR A 669 4.73 -5.13 -11.44
CA TYR A 669 3.67 -4.67 -12.34
C TYR A 669 2.58 -3.88 -11.61
N VAL A 670 2.09 -4.37 -10.47
CA VAL A 670 1.05 -3.68 -9.68
C VAL A 670 1.59 -2.40 -9.05
N SER A 671 2.79 -2.45 -8.44
CA SER A 671 3.43 -1.27 -7.84
C SER A 671 3.79 -0.17 -8.84
N TYR A 672 4.07 -0.52 -10.10
CA TYR A 672 4.29 0.45 -11.18
C TYR A 672 2.98 1.01 -11.75
N LYS A 673 1.99 0.14 -12.01
CA LYS A 673 0.70 0.55 -12.60
C LYS A 673 -0.13 1.42 -11.65
N LYS A 674 -0.05 1.19 -10.34
CA LYS A 674 -0.80 1.90 -9.28
C LYS A 674 -2.29 2.08 -9.62
N PRO A 675 -3.07 0.98 -9.68
CA PRO A 675 -4.51 1.06 -9.96
C PRO A 675 -5.22 1.97 -8.93
N ASP A 676 -6.32 2.62 -9.33
CA ASP A 676 -7.13 3.58 -8.54
C ASP A 676 -7.95 2.92 -7.40
N VAL A 677 -7.29 2.03 -6.66
CA VAL A 677 -7.88 1.01 -5.80
C VAL A 677 -7.38 1.26 -4.37
N ASN A 678 -8.00 2.25 -3.72
CA ASN A 678 -7.57 2.79 -2.44
C ASN A 678 -8.01 1.92 -1.25
N TRP A 679 -7.38 0.76 -1.06
CA TRP A 679 -7.57 -0.09 0.12
C TRP A 679 -6.65 0.27 1.30
N GLY A 680 -5.73 1.23 1.10
CA GLY A 680 -4.69 1.57 2.07
C GLY A 680 -3.55 0.56 2.02
N SER A 681 -2.62 0.71 1.08
CA SER A 681 -1.47 -0.21 1.01
C SER A 681 -0.46 0.06 2.13
N SER A 682 0.19 -1.01 2.59
CA SER A 682 1.38 -0.90 3.48
C SER A 682 2.48 -0.03 2.85
N THR A 683 2.62 -0.03 1.52
CA THR A 683 3.54 0.86 0.79
C THR A 683 3.15 2.34 0.89
N GLN A 684 1.85 2.67 0.84
CA GLN A 684 1.37 4.05 1.00
C GLN A 684 1.66 4.56 2.42
N ALA A 685 1.37 3.76 3.45
CA ALA A 685 1.69 4.08 4.84
C ALA A 685 3.20 4.29 5.05
N LEU A 686 4.04 3.41 4.48
CA LEU A 686 5.48 3.54 4.52
C LEU A 686 5.97 4.83 3.85
N THR A 687 5.43 5.21 2.68
CA THR A 687 5.79 6.49 2.03
C THR A 687 5.38 7.73 2.83
N TYR A 688 4.27 7.67 3.58
CA TYR A 688 3.88 8.74 4.49
C TYR A 688 4.86 8.84 5.67
N HIS A 689 5.22 7.71 6.29
CA HIS A 689 6.19 7.68 7.39
C HIS A 689 7.58 8.16 6.94
N GLN A 690 8.05 7.73 5.76
CA GLN A 690 9.29 8.23 5.16
C GLN A 690 9.23 9.74 4.89
N ALA A 691 8.14 10.24 4.30
CA ALA A 691 7.97 11.68 4.04
C ALA A 691 7.97 12.51 5.33
N LEU A 692 7.33 12.03 6.40
CA LEU A 692 7.33 12.66 7.72
C LEU A 692 8.74 12.66 8.33
N THR A 693 9.40 11.49 8.40
CA THR A 693 10.74 11.33 8.98
C THR A 693 11.78 12.17 8.24
N HIS A 694 11.76 12.21 6.90
CA HIS A 694 12.64 13.08 6.12
C HIS A 694 12.32 14.57 6.30
N SER A 695 11.05 14.95 6.48
CA SER A 695 10.67 16.33 6.80
C SER A 695 11.17 16.76 8.18
N LEU A 696 11.13 15.87 9.17
CA LEU A 696 11.68 16.09 10.52
C LEU A 696 13.21 16.17 10.50
N GLN A 697 13.89 15.25 9.81
CA GLN A 697 15.35 15.28 9.61
C GLN A 697 15.80 16.60 8.97
N LEU A 698 15.07 17.09 7.95
CA LEU A 698 15.35 18.37 7.31
C LEU A 698 15.23 19.56 8.29
N CYS A 699 14.37 19.48 9.31
CA CYS A 699 14.23 20.53 10.32
C CYS A 699 15.45 20.69 11.23
N GLY A 700 16.22 19.62 11.45
CA GLY A 700 17.46 19.68 12.23
C GLY A 700 18.64 20.35 11.51
N VAL A 701 18.51 20.67 10.21
CA VAL A 701 19.59 21.27 9.42
C VAL A 701 19.60 22.80 9.60
N ALA A 702 20.78 23.37 9.82
CA ALA A 702 21.01 24.81 9.89
C ALA A 702 20.89 25.49 8.51
N ASP A 703 20.44 26.75 8.48
CA ASP A 703 20.32 27.51 7.25
C ASP A 703 21.69 27.90 6.70
N HIS A 704 21.96 27.56 5.44
CA HIS A 704 23.21 27.90 4.78
C HIS A 704 22.97 28.37 3.34
N ILE A 705 23.80 29.31 2.87
CA ILE A 705 23.65 29.92 1.55
C ILE A 705 23.75 28.90 0.40
N LYS A 706 24.59 27.85 0.53
CA LYS A 706 24.66 26.73 -0.44
C LYS A 706 23.39 25.87 -0.49
N THR A 707 22.61 25.83 0.59
CA THR A 707 21.34 25.07 0.67
C THR A 707 20.12 25.92 0.31
N TYR A 708 20.28 27.23 0.02
CA TYR A 708 19.19 28.06 -0.49
C TYR A 708 18.59 27.49 -1.78
N ARG A 709 17.26 27.44 -1.84
CA ARG A 709 16.47 27.10 -3.03
C ARG A 709 15.28 28.06 -3.11
N PRO A 710 14.83 28.48 -4.30
CA PRO A 710 13.57 29.22 -4.42
C PRO A 710 12.41 28.31 -4.00
N GLN A 711 11.69 28.71 -2.96
CA GLN A 711 10.50 28.04 -2.45
C GLN A 711 9.31 28.97 -2.68
N CYS A 712 8.53 28.72 -3.73
CA CYS A 712 7.61 29.68 -4.29
C CYS A 712 6.15 29.43 -3.88
N LEU A 713 5.56 30.40 -3.19
CA LEU A 713 4.10 30.55 -3.11
C LEU A 713 3.64 31.33 -4.35
N VAL A 714 2.83 30.72 -5.19
CA VAL A 714 2.36 31.26 -6.47
C VAL A 714 0.87 31.55 -6.37
N MET A 715 0.48 32.81 -6.49
CA MET A 715 -0.93 33.22 -6.40
C MET A 715 -1.62 33.03 -7.75
N THR A 716 -1.86 31.76 -8.10
CA THR A 716 -2.52 31.35 -9.35
C THR A 716 -4.02 31.66 -9.35
N GLY A 717 -4.65 31.73 -8.17
CA GLY A 717 -6.08 31.45 -8.07
C GLY A 717 -6.33 29.98 -8.42
N ALA A 718 -7.46 29.67 -9.05
CA ALA A 718 -7.70 28.34 -9.63
C ALA A 718 -6.58 27.99 -10.66
N PRO A 719 -5.84 26.86 -10.50
CA PRO A 719 -4.65 26.59 -11.31
C PRO A 719 -4.87 26.49 -12.82
N ASN A 720 -6.09 26.21 -13.25
CA ASN A 720 -6.51 26.18 -14.64
C ASN A 720 -6.72 27.59 -15.26
N SER A 721 -6.93 28.63 -14.45
CA SER A 721 -7.18 29.99 -14.94
C SER A 721 -5.91 30.75 -15.34
N ARG A 722 -4.74 30.40 -14.77
CA ARG A 722 -3.46 31.09 -15.02
C ARG A 722 -2.30 30.13 -15.34
N PRO A 723 -2.40 29.31 -16.42
CA PRO A 723 -1.40 28.30 -16.76
C PRO A 723 -0.02 28.89 -17.13
N ALA A 724 0.06 30.06 -17.76
CA ALA A 724 1.33 30.72 -18.08
C ALA A 724 2.20 30.97 -16.82
N LEU A 725 1.58 31.50 -15.77
CA LEU A 725 2.20 31.73 -14.46
C LEU A 725 2.68 30.41 -13.81
N LEU A 726 1.84 29.36 -13.87
CA LEU A 726 2.18 28.03 -13.39
C LEU A 726 3.41 27.46 -14.11
N HIS A 727 3.47 27.58 -15.44
CA HIS A 727 4.56 27.03 -16.25
C HIS A 727 5.87 27.81 -16.12
N LEU A 728 5.82 29.13 -15.97
CA LEU A 728 6.99 29.96 -15.68
C LEU A 728 7.63 29.60 -14.33
N VAL A 729 6.84 29.49 -13.25
CA VAL A 729 7.41 29.12 -11.93
C VAL A 729 7.86 27.66 -11.91
N HIS A 730 7.14 26.75 -12.57
CA HIS A 730 7.60 25.36 -12.74
C HIS A 730 8.93 25.31 -13.51
N ALA A 731 9.21 26.25 -14.41
CA ALA A 731 10.47 26.27 -15.15
C ALA A 731 11.69 26.32 -14.21
N PHE A 732 11.74 27.23 -13.23
CA PHE A 732 12.90 27.30 -12.32
C PHE A 732 12.80 26.38 -11.09
N THR A 733 11.60 26.12 -10.57
CA THR A 733 11.41 25.26 -9.37
C THR A 733 11.55 23.75 -9.65
N LYS A 734 11.29 23.26 -10.88
CA LYS A 734 11.26 21.82 -11.21
C LYS A 734 12.54 21.08 -10.83
N ASN A 735 12.38 20.15 -9.89
CA ASN A 735 13.44 19.34 -9.25
C ASN A 735 14.52 20.16 -8.51
N VAL A 736 14.23 21.41 -8.13
CA VAL A 736 15.17 22.32 -7.45
C VAL A 736 14.61 22.84 -6.13
N GLY A 737 13.32 23.18 -6.09
CA GLY A 737 12.69 23.80 -4.92
C GLY A 737 11.20 23.48 -4.79
N LEU A 738 10.58 24.02 -3.75
CA LEU A 738 9.16 23.87 -3.46
C LEU A 738 8.33 24.80 -4.37
N MET A 739 7.23 24.30 -4.91
CA MET A 739 6.22 25.10 -5.61
C MET A 739 4.85 24.86 -4.99
N LEU A 740 4.14 25.94 -4.68
CA LEU A 740 2.96 25.93 -3.82
C LEU A 740 1.94 26.93 -4.41
N CYS A 741 0.83 26.44 -4.95
CA CYS A 741 -0.19 27.22 -5.64
C CYS A 741 -1.25 27.71 -4.64
N GLY A 742 -1.20 29.00 -4.33
CA GLY A 742 -2.15 29.68 -3.45
C GLY A 742 -3.38 30.17 -4.20
N HIS A 743 -4.56 29.89 -3.62
CA HIS A 743 -5.84 30.42 -4.08
C HIS A 743 -6.60 31.00 -2.87
N VAL A 744 -6.81 32.31 -2.87
CA VAL A 744 -7.75 32.95 -1.94
C VAL A 744 -9.12 32.98 -2.62
N ARG A 745 -10.11 32.29 -2.05
CA ARG A 745 -11.52 32.55 -2.34
C ARG A 745 -11.97 33.73 -1.47
N ALA A 746 -12.27 34.86 -2.11
CA ALA A 746 -12.94 35.99 -1.48
C ALA A 746 -14.41 35.62 -1.24
N SER A 747 -14.88 35.57 0.01
CA SER A 747 -16.24 35.13 0.35
C SER A 747 -16.68 35.61 1.74
N SER A 748 -17.38 36.75 1.80
CA SER A 748 -17.72 37.44 3.07
C SER A 748 -18.93 36.89 3.84
N ARG A 749 -19.63 35.85 3.35
CA ARG A 749 -20.83 35.29 4.02
C ARG A 749 -20.96 33.79 3.80
N ARG A 750 -21.02 33.02 4.91
CA ARG A 750 -21.20 31.54 4.96
C ARG A 750 -20.38 30.75 3.92
N PRO A 751 -19.05 30.63 4.06
CA PRO A 751 -18.20 29.97 3.07
C PRO A 751 -18.39 28.45 3.03
N ASN A 752 -18.45 27.87 1.83
CA ASN A 752 -18.68 26.44 1.60
C ASN A 752 -17.41 25.58 1.80
N PHE A 753 -17.08 25.25 3.05
CA PHE A 753 -15.92 24.40 3.39
C PHE A 753 -16.03 22.96 2.85
N LYS A 754 -17.24 22.45 2.59
CA LYS A 754 -17.47 21.11 2.01
C LYS A 754 -16.97 21.05 0.56
N GLU A 755 -17.33 22.05 -0.24
CA GLU A 755 -16.86 22.24 -1.62
C GLU A 755 -15.37 22.61 -1.70
N LEU A 756 -14.85 23.40 -0.76
CA LEU A 756 -13.43 23.75 -0.71
C LEU A 756 -12.52 22.51 -0.69
N ASN A 757 -12.93 21.46 0.02
CA ASN A 757 -12.19 20.20 0.12
C ASN A 757 -12.30 19.34 -1.15
N SER A 758 -13.47 19.27 -1.80
CA SER A 758 -13.62 18.55 -3.06
C SER A 758 -12.86 19.25 -4.21
N ASP A 759 -12.89 20.58 -4.25
CA ASP A 759 -12.08 21.38 -5.18
C ASP A 759 -10.58 21.24 -4.92
N MET A 760 -10.14 21.20 -3.66
CA MET A 760 -8.73 20.93 -3.33
C MET A 760 -8.24 19.61 -3.94
N LEU A 761 -9.02 18.53 -3.79
CA LEU A 761 -8.71 17.24 -4.38
C LEU A 761 -8.84 17.23 -5.91
N ARG A 762 -9.71 18.07 -6.49
CA ARG A 762 -9.89 18.23 -7.95
C ARG A 762 -8.71 18.95 -8.59
N TYR A 763 -8.32 20.11 -8.05
CA TYR A 763 -7.21 20.91 -8.56
C TYR A 763 -5.84 20.25 -8.31
N GLN A 764 -5.66 19.54 -7.19
CA GLN A 764 -4.43 18.76 -6.98
C GLN A 764 -4.29 17.61 -7.99
N ARG A 765 -5.39 16.92 -8.33
CA ARG A 765 -5.40 15.92 -9.41
C ARG A 765 -5.10 16.54 -10.79
N TRP A 766 -5.68 17.71 -11.09
CA TRP A 766 -5.39 18.44 -12.33
C TRP A 766 -3.90 18.83 -12.46
N LEU A 767 -3.28 19.31 -11.37
CA LEU A 767 -1.83 19.62 -11.34
C LEU A 767 -0.97 18.37 -11.59
N LEU A 768 -1.32 17.24 -10.97
CA LEU A 768 -0.60 15.97 -11.14
C LEU A 768 -0.71 15.44 -12.57
N ASN A 769 -1.92 15.45 -13.15
CA ASN A 769 -2.16 15.04 -14.53
C ASN A 769 -1.36 15.91 -15.53
N ASN A 770 -1.24 17.20 -15.26
CA ASN A 770 -0.43 18.14 -16.06
C ASN A 770 1.08 18.10 -15.73
N SER A 771 1.58 17.06 -15.05
CA SER A 771 3.00 16.86 -14.66
C SER A 771 3.62 18.02 -13.85
N SER A 772 2.78 18.83 -13.21
CA SER A 772 3.18 20.03 -12.47
C SER A 772 3.47 19.64 -11.02
N LYS A 773 4.75 19.68 -10.63
CA LYS A 773 5.22 19.32 -9.29
C LYS A 773 4.95 20.47 -8.30
N ALA A 774 3.68 20.68 -8.00
CA ALA A 774 3.22 21.71 -7.07
C ALA A 774 2.12 21.18 -6.14
N PHE A 775 2.06 21.76 -4.95
CA PHE A 775 0.96 21.54 -3.99
C PHE A 775 -0.06 22.67 -4.11
N TYR A 776 -1.35 22.38 -4.08
CA TYR A 776 -2.42 23.37 -4.09
C TYR A 776 -2.93 23.62 -2.67
N THR A 777 -2.99 24.90 -2.26
CA THR A 777 -3.55 25.32 -0.96
C THR A 777 -4.61 26.41 -1.18
N PRO A 778 -5.89 26.05 -1.08
CA PRO A 778 -6.95 27.04 -0.99
C PRO A 778 -7.03 27.63 0.42
N VAL A 779 -7.37 28.90 0.52
CA VAL A 779 -7.82 29.56 1.74
C VAL A 779 -9.07 30.39 1.44
N VAL A 780 -9.87 30.65 2.46
CA VAL A 780 -11.00 31.57 2.38
C VAL A 780 -10.66 32.80 3.23
N ALA A 781 -10.98 33.96 2.71
CA ALA A 781 -10.85 35.25 3.39
C ALA A 781 -11.90 36.22 2.83
N GLU A 782 -12.01 37.40 3.42
CA GLU A 782 -12.75 38.50 2.80
C GLU A 782 -11.89 39.10 1.67
N ASP A 783 -10.68 39.55 2.01
CA ASP A 783 -9.73 40.15 1.07
C ASP A 783 -8.63 39.19 0.58
N LEU A 784 -8.18 39.43 -0.67
CA LEU A 784 -6.97 38.83 -1.23
C LEU A 784 -5.74 39.06 -0.31
N ARG A 785 -5.62 40.26 0.29
CA ARG A 785 -4.53 40.60 1.21
C ARG A 785 -4.53 39.71 2.45
N GLN A 786 -5.67 39.59 3.13
CA GLN A 786 -5.81 38.79 4.36
C GLN A 786 -5.56 37.30 4.08
N GLY A 787 -6.18 36.74 3.03
CA GLY A 787 -5.94 35.35 2.64
C GLY A 787 -4.49 35.07 2.25
N THR A 788 -3.82 36.01 1.58
CA THR A 788 -2.39 35.85 1.24
C THR A 788 -1.49 35.98 2.47
N GLN A 789 -1.87 36.77 3.49
CA GLN A 789 -1.18 36.80 4.78
C GLN A 789 -1.26 35.45 5.49
N TYR A 790 -2.42 34.79 5.52
CA TYR A 790 -2.58 33.43 6.06
C TYR A 790 -1.67 32.43 5.33
N LEU A 791 -1.70 32.41 4.00
CA LEU A 791 -0.82 31.54 3.19
C LEU A 791 0.67 31.82 3.47
N LEU A 792 1.07 33.08 3.55
CA LEU A 792 2.46 33.44 3.82
C LEU A 792 2.89 33.07 5.25
N GLN A 793 2.03 33.15 6.26
CA GLN A 793 2.38 32.80 7.63
C GLN A 793 2.35 31.29 7.90
N ALA A 794 1.35 30.58 7.34
CA ALA A 794 1.05 29.19 7.73
C ALA A 794 1.37 28.12 6.67
N ALA A 795 1.57 28.45 5.39
CA ALA A 795 1.76 27.41 4.37
C ALA A 795 3.12 26.69 4.50
N GLY A 796 3.09 25.36 4.37
CA GLY A 796 4.27 24.51 4.35
C GLY A 796 4.71 23.96 5.71
N LEU A 797 5.47 22.86 5.68
CA LEU A 797 5.82 22.05 6.85
C LEU A 797 7.31 22.18 7.19
N GLY A 798 7.64 22.61 8.41
CA GLY A 798 9.03 22.71 8.87
C GLY A 798 9.87 23.63 8.00
N ARG A 799 10.92 23.09 7.36
CA ARG A 799 11.75 23.79 6.36
C ARG A 799 11.13 23.87 4.96
N LEU A 800 10.10 23.07 4.67
CA LEU A 800 9.37 23.08 3.39
C LEU A 800 8.28 24.17 3.40
N ARG A 801 8.70 25.43 3.54
CA ARG A 801 7.86 26.64 3.58
C ARG A 801 8.20 27.59 2.42
N PRO A 802 7.28 28.46 1.97
CA PRO A 802 7.59 29.43 0.92
C PRO A 802 8.48 30.57 1.46
N ASN A 803 9.55 30.86 0.73
CA ASN A 803 10.47 31.98 0.96
C ASN A 803 10.31 33.12 -0.07
N THR A 804 9.69 32.80 -1.21
CA THR A 804 9.47 33.70 -2.34
C THR A 804 7.98 33.75 -2.67
N LEU A 805 7.41 34.95 -2.81
CA LEU A 805 6.04 35.14 -3.29
C LEU A 805 6.07 35.41 -4.80
N VAL A 806 5.16 34.79 -5.54
CA VAL A 806 4.96 35.01 -6.98
C VAL A 806 3.54 35.52 -7.24
N LEU A 807 3.41 36.74 -7.76
CA LEU A 807 2.13 37.37 -8.09
C LEU A 807 2.04 37.64 -9.60
N GLY A 808 0.90 37.33 -10.22
CA GLY A 808 0.56 37.92 -11.53
C GLY A 808 0.19 39.40 -11.38
N PHE A 809 0.39 40.19 -12.44
CA PHE A 809 0.04 41.60 -12.48
C PHE A 809 -1.47 41.86 -12.69
N LYS A 810 -2.00 42.95 -12.12
CA LYS A 810 -3.38 43.40 -12.32
C LYS A 810 -3.42 44.38 -13.51
N ASN A 811 -3.58 43.86 -14.72
CA ASN A 811 -3.66 44.66 -15.96
C ASN A 811 -4.87 45.62 -15.95
N ASP A 812 -5.96 45.21 -15.31
CA ASP A 812 -7.27 45.86 -15.21
C ASP A 812 -7.35 46.99 -14.17
N TRP A 813 -6.22 47.42 -13.58
CA TRP A 813 -6.16 48.40 -12.49
C TRP A 813 -6.74 49.79 -12.81
N ARG A 814 -6.88 50.14 -14.11
CA ARG A 814 -7.49 51.38 -14.58
C ARG A 814 -9.00 51.26 -14.89
N ILE A 815 -9.58 50.06 -14.77
CA ILE A 815 -10.96 49.74 -15.17
C ILE A 815 -11.78 49.19 -14.00
N GLY A 816 -11.15 48.38 -13.13
CA GLY A 816 -11.79 47.83 -11.92
C GLY A 816 -11.77 48.79 -10.72
N ASP A 817 -12.24 48.31 -9.56
CA ASP A 817 -12.22 49.08 -8.30
C ASP A 817 -10.78 49.43 -7.89
N ILE A 818 -10.57 50.68 -7.48
CA ILE A 818 -9.30 51.21 -7.02
C ILE A 818 -8.91 50.60 -5.66
N LYS A 819 -9.89 50.11 -4.88
CA LYS A 819 -9.66 49.36 -3.62
C LYS A 819 -8.91 48.04 -3.84
N ASP A 820 -9.11 47.37 -4.99
CA ASP A 820 -8.28 46.21 -5.38
C ASP A 820 -6.82 46.63 -5.55
N VAL A 821 -6.59 47.80 -6.15
CA VAL A 821 -5.23 48.32 -6.42
C VAL A 821 -4.54 48.63 -5.09
N GLU A 822 -5.22 49.32 -4.17
CA GLU A 822 -4.67 49.56 -2.84
C GLU A 822 -4.40 48.24 -2.08
N THR A 823 -5.30 47.26 -2.19
CA THR A 823 -5.14 45.92 -1.60
C THR A 823 -3.92 45.18 -2.17
N TYR A 824 -3.73 45.24 -3.49
CA TYR A 824 -2.62 44.63 -4.21
C TYR A 824 -1.26 45.29 -3.88
N ILE A 825 -1.21 46.63 -3.85
CA ILE A 825 -0.01 47.36 -3.44
C ILE A 825 0.32 47.14 -1.96
N ASN A 826 -0.67 47.23 -1.06
CA ASN A 826 -0.46 46.95 0.37
C ASN A 826 0.09 45.54 0.60
N LEU A 827 -0.39 44.54 -0.15
CA LEU A 827 0.15 43.17 -0.09
C LEU A 827 1.64 43.15 -0.45
N MET A 828 2.04 43.76 -1.56
CA MET A 828 3.46 43.82 -1.96
C MET A 828 4.34 44.59 -0.96
N GLN A 829 3.86 45.73 -0.45
CA GLN A 829 4.56 46.51 0.56
C GLN A 829 4.71 45.72 1.88
N TRP A 830 3.68 44.98 2.30
CA TRP A 830 3.72 44.11 3.48
C TRP A 830 4.68 42.93 3.32
N VAL A 831 4.74 42.32 2.13
CA VAL A 831 5.73 41.27 1.83
C VAL A 831 7.16 41.84 1.91
N SER A 832 7.38 43.04 1.38
CA SER A 832 8.66 43.74 1.45
C SER A 832 9.07 44.14 2.88
N SER A 833 8.15 44.34 3.82
CA SER A 833 8.49 44.56 5.23
C SER A 833 8.73 43.24 5.99
N SER A 834 8.09 42.16 5.57
CA SER A 834 8.15 40.82 6.20
C SER A 834 9.41 40.00 5.87
N LYS A 835 10.51 40.64 5.43
CA LYS A 835 11.80 40.01 5.04
C LYS A 835 11.68 38.82 4.06
N ARG A 836 10.66 38.81 3.20
CA ARG A 836 10.45 37.80 2.14
C ARG A 836 10.62 38.42 0.76
N SER A 837 11.01 37.60 -0.22
CA SER A 837 11.32 38.05 -1.58
C SER A 837 10.08 38.07 -2.46
N PRO A 838 9.56 39.24 -2.91
CA PRO A 838 8.52 39.30 -3.93
C PRO A 838 9.11 39.13 -5.35
N THR A 839 8.41 38.37 -6.19
CA THR A 839 8.67 38.24 -7.61
C THR A 839 7.37 38.42 -8.39
N LEU A 840 7.36 39.32 -9.37
CA LEU A 840 6.17 39.67 -10.16
C LEU A 840 6.40 39.34 -11.63
N PRO A 841 5.91 38.18 -12.11
CA PRO A 841 5.69 37.94 -13.53
C PRO A 841 4.54 38.80 -14.07
N LEU A 842 4.89 39.63 -15.05
CA LEU A 842 3.98 40.37 -15.91
C LEU A 842 3.82 39.64 -17.24
N ASN A 843 2.58 39.51 -17.74
CA ASN A 843 2.33 40.01 -19.09
C ASN A 843 0.87 40.33 -19.45
N VAL A 844 0.79 41.11 -20.53
CA VAL A 844 -0.33 41.65 -21.31
C VAL A 844 -1.52 40.71 -21.57
N ALA A 845 -2.73 41.29 -21.41
CA ALA A 845 -4.05 41.06 -22.03
C ALA A 845 -4.44 39.70 -22.66
N ASP A 846 -5.74 39.39 -22.54
CA ASP A 846 -6.31 38.03 -22.59
C ASP A 846 -6.18 37.27 -23.92
N GLN A 847 -5.96 37.94 -25.05
CA GLN A 847 -5.62 37.25 -26.30
C GLN A 847 -4.18 36.69 -26.29
N ARG A 848 -3.23 37.40 -25.69
CA ARG A 848 -1.83 36.93 -25.56
C ARG A 848 -1.63 35.92 -24.43
N LEU A 849 -2.58 35.75 -23.51
CA LEU A 849 -2.48 34.77 -22.41
C LEU A 849 -2.41 33.33 -22.93
N LEU A 850 -3.08 33.00 -24.04
CA LEU A 850 -2.99 31.69 -24.68
C LEU A 850 -1.59 31.45 -25.28
N ASP A 851 -1.07 32.40 -26.05
CA ASP A 851 0.25 32.31 -26.67
C ASP A 851 1.37 32.29 -25.63
N ALA A 852 1.29 33.14 -24.60
CA ALA A 852 2.25 33.15 -23.49
C ALA A 852 2.17 31.85 -22.65
N SER A 853 0.99 31.26 -22.48
CA SER A 853 0.85 29.94 -21.87
C SER A 853 1.55 28.86 -22.70
N GLN A 854 1.39 28.90 -24.02
CA GLN A 854 2.11 28.01 -24.93
C GLN A 854 3.62 28.28 -24.93
N GLN A 855 4.08 29.52 -24.81
CA GLN A 855 5.51 29.89 -24.82
C GLN A 855 6.31 29.15 -23.73
N PHE A 856 5.81 29.11 -22.49
CA PHE A 856 6.45 28.36 -21.39
C PHE A 856 6.17 26.84 -21.44
N GLN A 857 5.21 26.38 -22.26
CA GLN A 857 5.00 24.96 -22.56
C GLN A 857 5.95 24.43 -23.65
N GLN A 858 6.13 25.16 -24.74
CA GLN A 858 6.94 24.76 -25.90
C GLN A 858 8.45 24.87 -25.63
N LYS A 859 9.28 24.34 -26.53
CA LYS A 859 10.74 24.56 -26.49
C LYS A 859 11.03 25.89 -27.19
N GLN A 860 11.74 26.81 -26.53
CA GLN A 860 12.21 28.03 -27.16
C GLN A 860 13.30 27.71 -28.20
N GLY A 861 13.38 28.55 -29.23
CA GLY A 861 14.44 28.50 -30.24
C GLY A 861 15.74 29.17 -29.76
N LYS A 862 16.62 29.51 -30.71
CA LYS A 862 17.72 30.45 -30.44
C LYS A 862 17.13 31.80 -30.05
N GLY A 863 17.53 32.34 -28.91
CA GLY A 863 16.93 33.54 -28.33
C GLY A 863 17.74 34.12 -27.17
N THR A 864 17.22 35.14 -26.48
CA THR A 864 17.89 35.74 -25.32
C THR A 864 17.00 35.82 -24.09
N ILE A 865 17.64 35.72 -22.92
CA ILE A 865 17.10 36.08 -21.62
C ILE A 865 17.89 37.31 -21.16
N ASP A 866 17.21 38.44 -20.98
CA ASP A 866 17.84 39.72 -20.69
C ASP A 866 17.69 40.06 -19.21
N VAL A 867 18.80 40.27 -18.50
CA VAL A 867 18.83 40.44 -17.04
C VAL A 867 19.27 41.85 -16.67
N TRP A 868 18.31 42.67 -16.28
CA TRP A 868 18.46 44.08 -15.90
C TRP A 868 18.73 44.20 -14.40
N TRP A 869 19.99 44.00 -14.01
CA TRP A 869 20.43 44.06 -12.61
C TRP A 869 20.80 45.51 -12.24
N LEU A 870 19.78 46.27 -11.83
CA LEU A 870 19.86 47.71 -11.55
C LEU A 870 20.04 48.05 -10.06
N PHE A 871 19.78 47.09 -9.18
CA PHE A 871 19.86 47.21 -7.72
C PHE A 871 20.28 45.88 -7.12
N ASP A 872 21.14 45.90 -6.10
CA ASP A 872 21.51 44.69 -5.36
C ASP A 872 20.32 44.17 -4.54
N ASP A 873 19.97 42.92 -4.84
CA ASP A 873 18.85 42.17 -4.31
C ASP A 873 19.31 40.88 -3.61
N GLY A 874 20.61 40.71 -3.39
CA GLY A 874 21.23 39.47 -2.90
C GLY A 874 21.53 38.44 -4.00
N GLY A 875 21.27 38.74 -5.27
CA GLY A 875 21.55 37.89 -6.43
C GLY A 875 20.36 37.06 -6.94
N LEU A 876 19.14 37.33 -6.50
CA LEU A 876 17.96 36.55 -6.90
C LEU A 876 17.58 36.77 -8.38
N THR A 877 17.72 38.01 -8.86
CA THR A 877 17.66 38.42 -10.27
C THR A 877 18.61 37.63 -11.18
N LEU A 878 19.78 37.19 -10.67
CA LEU A 878 20.73 36.37 -11.42
C LEU A 878 20.43 34.87 -11.31
N LEU A 879 20.02 34.41 -10.12
CA LEU A 879 19.74 32.99 -9.85
C LEU A 879 18.54 32.45 -10.65
N ILE A 880 17.46 33.23 -10.80
CA ILE A 880 16.26 32.80 -11.53
C ILE A 880 16.55 32.52 -13.02
N PRO A 881 17.09 33.44 -13.84
CA PRO A 881 17.37 33.19 -15.26
C PRO A 881 18.39 32.06 -15.46
N TYR A 882 19.38 31.92 -14.57
CA TYR A 882 20.29 30.76 -14.56
C TYR A 882 19.54 29.43 -14.36
N LEU A 883 18.59 29.36 -13.41
CA LEU A 883 17.77 28.17 -13.18
C LEU A 883 16.81 27.87 -14.35
N ILE A 884 16.38 28.88 -15.11
CA ILE A 884 15.56 28.74 -16.32
C ILE A 884 16.40 28.20 -17.48
N ALA A 885 17.53 28.84 -17.81
CA ALA A 885 18.40 28.48 -18.94
C ALA A 885 18.89 27.03 -18.85
N ASN A 886 19.16 26.54 -17.63
CA ASN A 886 19.55 25.14 -17.38
C ASN A 886 18.45 24.09 -17.70
N LYS A 887 17.23 24.47 -18.09
CA LYS A 887 16.17 23.51 -18.47
C LYS A 887 16.13 23.26 -19.98
N LYS A 888 15.78 22.03 -20.38
CA LYS A 888 15.65 21.56 -21.78
C LYS A 888 14.84 22.49 -22.72
N LYS A 889 13.92 23.30 -22.19
CA LYS A 889 13.11 24.27 -22.98
C LYS A 889 13.84 25.58 -23.32
N TRP A 890 14.85 25.96 -22.54
CA TRP A 890 15.53 27.27 -22.60
C TRP A 890 17.05 27.14 -22.82
N LYS A 891 17.57 25.92 -22.99
CA LYS A 891 19.01 25.63 -23.16
C LYS A 891 19.66 26.38 -24.33
N ASP A 892 18.90 26.70 -25.37
CA ASP A 892 19.40 27.40 -26.56
C ASP A 892 19.27 28.93 -26.47
N CYS A 893 18.80 29.44 -25.32
CA CYS A 893 18.68 30.88 -25.04
C CYS A 893 19.94 31.39 -24.32
N LYS A 894 20.48 32.52 -24.78
CA LYS A 894 21.68 33.15 -24.19
C LYS A 894 21.31 34.19 -23.13
N ILE A 895 22.06 34.28 -22.04
CA ILE A 895 21.85 35.30 -21.00
C ILE A 895 22.64 36.56 -21.36
N ARG A 896 21.96 37.70 -21.51
CA ARG A 896 22.56 39.05 -21.61
C ARG A 896 22.36 39.78 -20.29
N VAL A 897 23.38 40.50 -19.79
CA VAL A 897 23.27 41.20 -18.50
C VAL A 897 23.43 42.71 -18.71
N PHE A 898 22.41 43.47 -18.29
CA PHE A 898 22.35 44.92 -18.35
C PHE A 898 22.51 45.48 -16.94
N ILE A 899 23.49 46.36 -16.73
CA ILE A 899 23.79 46.97 -15.42
C ILE A 899 23.81 48.50 -15.51
N GLY A 900 23.38 49.17 -14.44
CA GLY A 900 23.55 50.63 -14.32
C GLY A 900 24.98 50.97 -13.88
N GLY A 901 25.67 51.83 -14.63
CA GLY A 901 27.04 52.24 -14.33
C GLY A 901 27.26 53.75 -14.49
N LYS A 902 28.50 54.21 -14.32
CA LYS A 902 28.87 55.61 -14.58
C LYS A 902 29.50 55.74 -15.96
N ILE A 903 29.03 56.69 -16.78
CA ILE A 903 29.51 56.90 -18.15
C ILE A 903 31.05 57.02 -18.24
N ASN A 904 31.69 57.64 -17.25
CA ASN A 904 33.15 57.79 -17.14
C ASN A 904 33.92 56.50 -16.77
N ARG A 905 33.26 55.36 -16.49
CA ARG A 905 33.91 54.12 -15.99
C ARG A 905 33.36 52.81 -16.59
N ILE A 906 32.59 52.88 -17.67
CA ILE A 906 31.94 51.73 -18.36
C ILE A 906 32.84 50.48 -18.44
N ASP A 907 34.06 50.60 -18.96
CA ASP A 907 34.96 49.44 -19.13
C ASP A 907 35.54 48.86 -17.84
N HIS A 908 35.53 49.60 -16.73
CA HIS A 908 35.90 49.07 -15.42
C HIS A 908 34.72 48.30 -14.83
N ASP A 909 33.53 48.92 -14.81
CA ASP A 909 32.30 48.36 -14.28
C ASP A 909 31.93 47.05 -15.03
N ARG A 910 32.09 47.03 -16.36
CA ARG A 910 31.91 45.84 -17.22
C ARG A 910 32.84 44.68 -16.86
N ARG A 911 34.12 44.94 -16.62
CA ARG A 911 35.13 43.92 -16.25
C ARG A 911 34.96 43.40 -14.83
N ALA A 912 34.59 44.28 -13.89
CA ALA A 912 34.25 43.89 -12.53
C ALA A 912 33.03 42.95 -12.52
N MET A 913 31.99 43.28 -13.30
CA MET A 913 30.80 42.43 -13.44
C MET A 913 31.10 41.08 -14.10
N ALA A 914 31.91 41.05 -15.17
CA ALA A 914 32.34 39.80 -15.81
C ALA A 914 33.07 38.86 -14.83
N THR A 915 33.89 39.43 -13.93
CA THR A 915 34.64 38.70 -12.91
C THR A 915 33.73 38.21 -11.76
N LEU A 916 32.65 38.93 -11.47
CA LEU A 916 31.66 38.52 -10.48
C LEU A 916 30.78 37.36 -11.00
N LEU A 917 30.31 37.46 -12.25
CA LEU A 917 29.49 36.42 -12.89
C LEU A 917 30.28 35.11 -13.11
N SER A 918 31.57 35.19 -13.48
CA SER A 918 32.42 34.01 -13.60
C SER A 918 32.71 33.35 -12.24
N LYS A 919 32.88 34.13 -11.16
CA LYS A 919 32.93 33.62 -9.77
C LYS A 919 31.65 32.89 -9.36
N PHE A 920 30.47 33.39 -9.78
CA PHE A 920 29.19 32.71 -9.59
C PHE A 920 28.95 31.53 -10.56
N ARG A 921 29.82 31.31 -11.54
CA ARG A 921 29.69 30.28 -12.60
C ARG A 921 28.37 30.41 -13.39
N ILE A 922 27.98 31.65 -13.68
CA ILE A 922 26.83 31.96 -14.55
C ILE A 922 27.38 32.31 -15.93
N ASP A 923 27.12 31.45 -16.91
CA ASP A 923 27.48 31.72 -18.30
C ASP A 923 26.60 32.83 -18.89
N PHE A 924 27.24 33.88 -19.40
CA PHE A 924 26.60 35.01 -20.08
C PHE A 924 27.20 35.19 -21.48
N SER A 925 26.43 35.77 -22.40
CA SER A 925 26.93 36.07 -23.76
C SER A 925 27.44 37.49 -23.94
N ASP A 926 26.92 38.45 -23.16
CA ASP A 926 27.33 39.86 -23.21
C ASP A 926 26.97 40.60 -21.92
N ILE A 927 27.66 41.71 -21.63
CA ILE A 927 27.42 42.63 -20.51
C ILE A 927 27.40 44.07 -21.00
N THR A 928 26.22 44.69 -20.95
CA THR A 928 26.00 46.08 -21.36
C THR A 928 25.91 46.99 -20.12
N VAL A 929 26.62 48.12 -20.14
CA VAL A 929 26.62 49.10 -19.04
C VAL A 929 25.86 50.36 -19.49
N LEU A 930 24.76 50.65 -18.80
CA LEU A 930 23.87 51.76 -19.10
C LEU A 930 24.26 52.99 -18.25
N GLY A 931 24.65 54.07 -18.92
CA GLY A 931 25.12 55.31 -18.29
C GLY A 931 24.14 56.49 -18.33
N ASP A 932 23.05 56.36 -19.09
CA ASP A 932 22.11 57.41 -19.48
C ASP A 932 20.72 57.27 -18.84
N ILE A 933 20.57 56.33 -17.89
CA ILE A 933 19.35 56.01 -17.11
C ILE A 933 18.69 57.26 -16.48
N ASN A 934 19.44 58.34 -16.27
CA ASN A 934 18.97 59.59 -15.64
C ASN A 934 18.78 60.75 -16.64
N THR A 935 18.81 60.50 -17.94
CA THR A 935 18.42 61.50 -18.96
C THR A 935 16.92 61.79 -18.90
N LYS A 936 16.49 62.95 -19.42
CA LYS A 936 15.10 63.40 -19.33
C LYS A 936 14.22 62.65 -20.36
N PRO A 937 13.22 61.87 -19.94
CA PRO A 937 12.37 61.08 -20.84
C PRO A 937 11.24 61.91 -21.46
N ASN A 938 10.45 61.28 -22.33
CA ASN A 938 9.17 61.81 -22.76
C ASN A 938 8.10 61.66 -21.64
N LEU A 939 7.40 62.74 -21.29
CA LEU A 939 6.51 62.80 -20.12
C LEU A 939 5.01 62.76 -20.45
N THR A 940 4.62 62.87 -21.72
CA THR A 940 3.22 63.14 -22.11
C THR A 940 2.25 62.02 -21.72
N GLU A 941 2.57 60.76 -22.06
CA GLU A 941 1.72 59.61 -21.72
C GLU A 941 1.59 59.38 -20.22
N PHE A 942 2.68 59.57 -19.45
CA PHE A 942 2.66 59.36 -18.01
C PHE A 942 1.82 60.41 -17.29
N ALA A 943 1.93 61.67 -17.69
CA ALA A 943 1.08 62.74 -17.15
C ALA A 943 -0.41 62.44 -17.37
N GLN A 944 -0.79 62.01 -18.59
CA GLN A 944 -2.16 61.61 -18.93
C GLN A 944 -2.63 60.38 -18.14
N MET A 945 -1.74 59.42 -17.84
CA MET A 945 -2.07 58.23 -17.05
C MET A 945 -2.42 58.54 -15.59
N ILE A 946 -1.76 59.54 -14.97
CA ILE A 946 -1.93 59.85 -13.54
C ILE A 946 -2.93 60.96 -13.24
N GLU A 947 -3.26 61.82 -14.22
CA GLU A 947 -4.16 62.98 -14.03
C GLU A 947 -5.49 62.68 -13.30
N PRO A 948 -6.27 61.62 -13.61
CA PRO A 948 -7.54 61.37 -12.91
C PRO A 948 -7.38 60.90 -11.45
N TYR A 949 -6.16 60.56 -11.03
CA TYR A 949 -5.85 60.06 -9.70
C TYR A 949 -5.15 61.09 -8.80
N LYS A 950 -4.92 62.32 -9.28
CA LYS A 950 -4.39 63.41 -8.47
C LYS A 950 -5.39 63.89 -7.42
N LEU A 951 -4.84 64.41 -6.32
CA LEU A 951 -5.49 65.33 -5.40
C LEU A 951 -4.80 66.68 -5.56
N ARG A 952 -5.50 67.69 -6.08
CA ARG A 952 -4.95 69.03 -6.27
C ARG A 952 -5.04 69.80 -4.97
N GLU A 953 -3.94 69.81 -4.21
CA GLU A 953 -3.93 70.41 -2.87
C GLU A 953 -3.99 71.93 -2.92
N ASP A 954 -3.27 72.54 -3.88
CA ASP A 954 -3.22 74.00 -4.06
C ASP A 954 -4.57 74.60 -4.51
N ASP A 955 -5.49 73.79 -5.04
CA ASP A 955 -6.85 74.16 -5.43
C ASP A 955 -7.86 74.04 -4.26
N MET A 956 -7.45 73.65 -3.05
CA MET A 956 -8.34 73.27 -1.94
C MET A 956 -7.99 73.88 -0.57
N GLU A 957 -8.98 74.01 0.32
CA GLU A 957 -8.76 74.38 1.72
C GLU A 957 -8.04 73.27 2.49
N GLN A 958 -7.07 73.65 3.34
CA GLN A 958 -6.17 72.73 4.05
C GLN A 958 -6.89 71.59 4.78
N GLU A 959 -7.95 71.90 5.53
CA GLU A 959 -8.73 70.93 6.31
C GLU A 959 -9.52 69.96 5.40
N ALA A 960 -10.06 70.46 4.27
CA ALA A 960 -10.73 69.62 3.28
C ALA A 960 -9.74 68.70 2.54
N ALA A 961 -8.53 69.18 2.24
CA ALA A 961 -7.46 68.39 1.66
C ALA A 961 -6.96 67.30 2.62
N GLU A 962 -6.78 67.60 3.92
CA GLU A 962 -6.41 66.61 4.94
C GLU A 962 -7.50 65.56 5.17
N LYS A 963 -8.77 65.97 5.17
CA LYS A 963 -9.90 65.03 5.22
C LYS A 963 -9.92 64.09 4.02
N LEU A 964 -9.77 64.60 2.80
CA LEU A 964 -9.72 63.77 1.59
C LEU A 964 -8.48 62.86 1.53
N LYS A 965 -7.34 63.27 2.08
CA LYS A 965 -6.16 62.37 2.28
C LYS A 965 -6.47 61.21 3.23
N SER A 966 -7.30 61.43 4.24
CA SER A 966 -7.71 60.39 5.19
C SER A 966 -8.81 59.47 4.63
N GLU A 967 -9.66 59.96 3.73
CA GLU A 967 -10.75 59.18 3.11
C GLU A 967 -10.30 58.45 1.83
N GLU A 968 -9.41 59.05 1.03
CA GLU A 968 -8.87 58.51 -0.23
C GLU A 968 -7.32 58.50 -0.26
N PRO A 969 -6.65 57.74 0.63
CA PRO A 969 -5.17 57.69 0.75
C PRO A 969 -4.45 57.05 -0.47
N TRP A 970 -5.21 56.70 -1.51
CA TRP A 970 -4.73 56.16 -2.78
C TRP A 970 -4.58 57.23 -3.87
N ARG A 971 -5.02 58.48 -3.65
CA ARG A 971 -4.73 59.59 -4.57
C ARG A 971 -3.24 59.96 -4.56
N ILE A 972 -2.82 60.67 -5.58
CA ILE A 972 -1.44 61.16 -5.76
C ILE A 972 -1.42 62.64 -5.37
N THR A 973 -0.54 63.01 -4.44
CA THR A 973 -0.41 64.41 -4.00
C THR A 973 0.61 65.16 -4.85
N ASP A 974 0.41 66.46 -5.07
CA ASP A 974 1.34 67.25 -5.90
C ASP A 974 2.75 67.35 -5.25
N ASN A 975 2.80 67.43 -3.91
CA ASN A 975 4.02 67.34 -3.11
C ASN A 975 4.76 65.99 -3.32
N GLU A 976 4.04 64.86 -3.30
CA GLU A 976 4.63 63.54 -3.63
C GLU A 976 5.15 63.52 -5.07
N LEU A 977 4.39 64.06 -6.02
CA LEU A 977 4.73 64.04 -7.43
C LEU A 977 5.99 64.88 -7.73
N GLU A 978 6.18 66.01 -7.02
CA GLU A 978 7.44 66.77 -7.07
C GLU A 978 8.59 66.03 -6.37
N LEU A 979 8.39 65.56 -5.13
CA LEU A 979 9.40 64.86 -4.34
C LEU A 979 9.98 63.63 -5.07
N TYR A 980 9.14 62.89 -5.80
CA TYR A 980 9.55 61.72 -6.58
C TYR A 980 9.71 62.00 -8.09
N ARG A 981 9.67 63.25 -8.55
CA ARG A 981 9.77 63.62 -9.98
C ARG A 981 10.96 62.97 -10.69
N ALA A 982 12.14 63.02 -10.08
CA ALA A 982 13.35 62.38 -10.62
C ALA A 982 13.25 60.84 -10.70
N LYS A 983 12.50 60.22 -9.79
CA LYS A 983 12.26 58.78 -9.75
C LYS A 983 11.23 58.35 -10.80
N SER A 984 10.15 59.12 -10.98
CA SER A 984 9.19 58.95 -12.08
C SER A 984 9.90 59.05 -13.43
N ASN A 985 10.70 60.11 -13.65
CA ASN A 985 11.52 60.27 -14.86
C ASN A 985 12.38 59.02 -15.13
N ARG A 986 13.08 58.51 -14.10
CA ARG A 986 13.90 57.31 -14.24
C ARG A 986 13.10 56.06 -14.61
N GLN A 987 11.87 55.88 -14.14
CA GLN A 987 11.06 54.70 -14.52
C GLN A 987 10.66 54.76 -16.00
N ILE A 988 10.30 55.95 -16.51
CA ILE A 988 9.95 56.15 -17.91
C ILE A 988 11.18 55.96 -18.81
N ARG A 989 12.34 56.55 -18.45
CA ARG A 989 13.60 56.35 -19.21
C ARG A 989 14.03 54.89 -19.24
N LEU A 990 13.73 54.11 -18.20
CA LEU A 990 13.96 52.67 -18.19
C LEU A 990 13.05 51.90 -19.17
N ASN A 991 11.79 52.31 -19.39
CA ASN A 991 10.96 51.73 -20.46
C ASN A 991 11.55 52.04 -21.85
N GLU A 992 11.95 53.29 -22.10
CA GLU A 992 12.59 53.70 -23.37
C GLU A 992 13.80 52.80 -23.69
N LEU A 993 14.69 52.57 -22.71
CA LEU A 993 15.86 51.70 -22.83
C LEU A 993 15.51 50.19 -22.93
N LEU A 994 14.47 49.72 -22.23
CA LEU A 994 13.98 48.34 -22.34
C LEU A 994 13.43 48.05 -23.75
N LYS A 995 12.74 49.01 -24.37
CA LYS A 995 12.27 48.91 -25.76
C LYS A 995 13.43 48.94 -26.75
N GLU A 996 14.44 49.78 -26.50
CA GLU A 996 15.63 49.88 -27.35
C GLU A 996 16.45 48.58 -27.39
N HIS A 997 16.72 47.96 -26.23
CA HIS A 997 17.66 46.82 -26.16
C HIS A 997 17.02 45.44 -26.04
N SER A 998 15.81 45.34 -25.47
CA SER A 998 15.18 44.06 -25.06
C SER A 998 13.86 43.75 -25.76
N SER A 999 13.44 44.52 -26.76
CA SER A 999 12.19 44.31 -27.52
C SER A 999 12.09 42.96 -28.25
N THR A 1000 13.20 42.26 -28.50
CA THR A 1000 13.26 40.94 -29.13
C THR A 1000 13.58 39.78 -28.17
N ALA A 1001 13.67 40.05 -26.86
CA ALA A 1001 14.00 39.04 -25.86
C ALA A 1001 12.85 38.04 -25.61
N ASN A 1002 13.18 36.79 -25.29
CA ASN A 1002 12.18 35.76 -24.96
C ASN A 1002 11.65 35.91 -23.52
N LEU A 1003 12.47 36.48 -22.63
CA LEU A 1003 12.16 36.78 -21.23
C LEU A 1003 13.07 37.92 -20.75
N ILE A 1004 12.49 38.92 -20.09
CA ILE A 1004 13.22 39.99 -19.39
C ILE A 1004 13.14 39.73 -17.88
N VAL A 1005 14.24 39.84 -17.15
CA VAL A 1005 14.29 39.74 -15.68
C VAL A 1005 14.90 41.03 -15.14
N MET A 1006 14.19 41.78 -14.30
CA MET A 1006 14.58 43.14 -13.90
C MET A 1006 14.42 43.35 -12.39
N SER A 1007 15.36 44.09 -11.77
CA SER A 1007 15.25 44.53 -10.38
C SER A 1007 14.01 45.43 -10.17
N MET A 1008 13.03 44.99 -9.38
CA MET A 1008 11.81 45.77 -9.09
C MET A 1008 12.11 47.05 -8.30
N PRO A 1009 11.56 48.23 -8.67
CA PRO A 1009 11.75 49.46 -7.89
C PRO A 1009 11.06 49.38 -6.53
N LEU A 1010 11.70 49.93 -5.48
CA LEU A 1010 11.12 50.01 -4.13
C LEU A 1010 10.35 51.34 -3.93
N ALA A 1011 9.12 51.24 -3.43
CA ALA A 1011 8.41 52.33 -2.74
C ALA A 1011 8.34 52.07 -1.23
N ARG A 1012 8.54 53.10 -0.40
CA ARG A 1012 8.35 53.01 1.06
C ARG A 1012 6.85 53.16 1.37
N LYS A 1013 6.30 52.24 2.16
CA LYS A 1013 4.90 52.32 2.62
C LYS A 1013 4.63 53.65 3.33
N GLY A 1014 3.50 54.27 3.04
CA GLY A 1014 3.06 55.54 3.65
C GLY A 1014 3.81 56.79 3.19
N ALA A 1015 4.88 56.63 2.41
CA ALA A 1015 5.64 57.72 1.81
C ALA A 1015 5.54 57.75 0.27
N VAL A 1016 4.77 56.82 -0.32
CA VAL A 1016 4.37 56.79 -1.74
C VAL A 1016 2.96 56.20 -1.79
N SER A 1017 2.07 56.85 -2.54
CA SER A 1017 0.71 56.44 -2.82
C SER A 1017 0.64 55.13 -3.60
N SER A 1018 -0.41 54.34 -3.34
CA SER A 1018 -0.63 53.07 -4.04
C SER A 1018 -0.76 53.26 -5.55
N VAL A 1019 -1.45 54.30 -6.02
CA VAL A 1019 -1.65 54.50 -7.46
C VAL A 1019 -0.39 55.01 -8.15
N LEU A 1020 0.40 55.91 -7.54
CA LEU A 1020 1.68 56.34 -8.13
C LEU A 1020 2.65 55.16 -8.28
N TYR A 1021 2.72 54.27 -7.27
CA TYR A 1021 3.55 53.08 -7.34
C TYR A 1021 3.04 52.06 -8.39
N MET A 1022 1.73 51.88 -8.53
CA MET A 1022 1.17 51.03 -9.59
C MET A 1022 1.46 51.60 -10.99
N ALA A 1023 1.34 52.91 -11.17
CA ALA A 1023 1.65 53.60 -12.42
C ALA A 1023 3.14 53.48 -12.79
N TRP A 1024 4.07 53.49 -11.82
CA TRP A 1024 5.49 53.16 -12.08
C TRP A 1024 5.69 51.72 -12.58
N LEU A 1025 4.92 50.73 -12.09
CA LEU A 1025 5.05 49.34 -12.53
C LEU A 1025 4.41 49.09 -13.90
N ASP A 1026 3.26 49.70 -14.18
CA ASP A 1026 2.64 49.70 -15.52
C ASP A 1026 3.59 50.37 -16.53
N THR A 1027 4.07 51.60 -16.25
CA THR A 1027 4.98 52.31 -17.16
C THR A 1027 6.33 51.63 -17.39
N ILE A 1028 6.91 50.89 -16.45
CA ILE A 1028 8.12 50.10 -16.72
C ILE A 1028 7.85 48.92 -17.68
N SER A 1029 6.67 48.32 -17.59
CA SER A 1029 6.33 47.07 -18.30
C SER A 1029 5.58 47.26 -19.62
N LYS A 1030 5.05 48.46 -19.87
CA LYS A 1030 4.24 48.81 -21.04
C LYS A 1030 4.92 48.46 -22.38
N ASP A 1031 4.22 47.66 -23.19
CA ASP A 1031 4.56 47.19 -24.54
C ASP A 1031 5.82 46.31 -24.69
N LEU A 1032 6.25 45.61 -23.62
CA LEU A 1032 7.42 44.72 -23.65
C LEU A 1032 7.08 43.23 -23.90
N PRO A 1033 8.09 42.39 -24.25
CA PRO A 1033 8.05 40.94 -24.05
C PRO A 1033 7.84 40.55 -22.58
N PRO A 1034 7.58 39.26 -22.26
CA PRO A 1034 7.34 38.81 -20.89
C PRO A 1034 8.43 39.27 -19.92
N ILE A 1035 8.04 40.01 -18.89
CA ILE A 1035 8.96 40.63 -17.93
C ILE A 1035 8.70 40.12 -16.51
N LEU A 1036 9.78 39.83 -15.80
CA LEU A 1036 9.79 39.33 -14.43
C LEU A 1036 10.46 40.37 -13.53
N LEU A 1037 9.64 41.13 -12.79
CA LEU A 1037 10.13 42.09 -11.79
C LEU A 1037 10.51 41.32 -10.52
N VAL A 1038 11.81 41.12 -10.31
CA VAL A 1038 12.36 40.34 -9.19
C VAL A 1038 12.85 41.28 -8.10
N ARG A 1039 12.63 40.90 -6.84
CA ARG A 1039 13.30 41.52 -5.71
C ARG A 1039 13.53 40.52 -4.57
N GLY A 1040 14.81 40.30 -4.25
CA GLY A 1040 15.19 39.56 -3.05
C GLY A 1040 14.96 40.36 -1.76
N ASN A 1041 15.04 39.67 -0.63
CA ASN A 1041 14.94 40.22 0.72
C ASN A 1041 16.26 40.81 1.25
N HIS A 1042 17.22 41.09 0.36
CA HIS A 1042 18.59 41.54 0.65
C HIS A 1042 19.43 40.57 1.52
N GLN A 1043 19.01 39.31 1.67
CA GLN A 1043 19.90 38.22 2.06
C GLN A 1043 20.58 37.66 0.82
N SER A 1044 21.89 37.40 0.87
CA SER A 1044 22.62 36.80 -0.24
C SER A 1044 22.08 35.40 -0.55
N VAL A 1045 21.71 35.16 -1.81
CA VAL A 1045 21.29 33.82 -2.31
C VAL A 1045 22.36 33.19 -3.20
N LEU A 1046 23.36 33.97 -3.61
CA LEU A 1046 24.58 33.52 -4.28
C LEU A 1046 25.80 33.83 -3.41
N THR A 1047 26.82 32.98 -3.48
CA THR A 1047 28.12 33.20 -2.81
C THR A 1047 29.25 32.61 -3.64
N PHE A 1048 30.44 33.18 -3.51
CA PHE A 1048 31.70 32.53 -3.82
C PHE A 1048 32.54 32.50 -2.54
N TYR A 1049 33.39 31.50 -2.38
CA TYR A 1049 34.42 31.53 -1.36
C TYR A 1049 35.64 32.24 -1.93
N SER A 1050 36.26 33.10 -1.11
CA SER A 1050 37.63 33.57 -1.28
C SER A 1050 38.60 32.44 -0.91
#